data_AF-A0AA35MBS0-F1
#
_entry.id   AF-A0AA35MBS0-F1
#
_cell.length_a   1.000
_cell.length_b   1.000
_cell.length_c   1.000
_cell.angle_alpha   90.00
_cell.angle_beta   90.00
_cell.angle_gamma   90.00
#
_symmetry.space_group_name_H-M   'P 1'
#
loop_
_entity.id
_entity.type
_entity.pdbx_description
1 polymer ?
#
loop_
_entity_poly.entity_id
_entity_poly.type
_entity_poly.pdbx_seq_one_letter_code
_entity_poly.pdbx_strand_id
1 'polypeptide(L)'
;MLFRTLVGVLSLLIASAYCDVVRYERPSIYDKSAHFSLRVNGTEMYTVSYAGYDYVHLSMDQGHPTEFRIKTLSQGSTIKSYSITPKQLPIKAKVEGNELVWSMEKVHYLIVKIDDLKEFIIVVDPTETNAPKSKGTGIFNVLDYKADNTGKSVTTGIQAAMDAAAKQPGSIVYVPAGLYQIGNLMLRSKTSLYLAGGSVLRFTGKPSDYKKLYHKSDLHDGTWWIQTEFDSTDIKVYGRGTIDGNGYNTRQNKYMADLLVPVGTKNFRCDGVLVRDSSFWAVTPIQVEDALFTNLKILDRLDVTQNDGIDVVESTRVTVRRAIAIANDDSFSTKTWPYKTGTTVPYPYQPRPLSDVVFENTVAWTKCYGYKVGQGVHQRQNNVTFRDGTVYAAGVGIGIHHLFGTEKATGVTFQDIDIENLAGSPGGRGTWLAVWVGQGGRGVGPIEDILIKNIKARDQGHKNGFLQGYNASSKVSGVIFSDVYMLGSTKPATSLKQMNLLNTSYSENIKFANSNLSRTPIASALRALSYHRFDAILILSLPSAVSRAMLCLILVGLASAYSIWSFVCLEANVRKARALGLPIARLPVDANNVFWILFRPHFYRLLDRLPIRWLSYPSFVRFSRRGWYFAERANAHLQLGPIWALVSPVSINIHVADPDAIQDIVTRLGDFQRPTAELKILELYGPCISTAKWPDWPRHRKPMATPFSETIMASVWTESRRQTLGMLGVVDKVRRSRHPSYQRDTRTLSLNVLAAVGFGKPYDFRGSTEPSVDEIGEYRDSLQTILDNIILMLIVPFRVLQVVPGTWARIGNAGVSFKNDMVKMLESATEGLQQGRKGSGGIMPGFVRAVDQYHRESAADPDAKGAKKGLSVDEIFGNLFVIDFAGHDTSANTLAFATLLLAAHPDVQAWLAAEIEAVAEGKPVEEWDYKQMFPKLNRCRAVFYETLRLFPPPYPLCPPSPVTVGDRTYTVPVGVNFTANLRAMQTHPQYWSNETQWQPWRWIVNPAATPEQAAQETFFVPSKNIFFPWGEGSQICPGRRLSEVEAVAVLACLFKAHRRRIKKDSDGESDEATYRRFDKCVVDVDLVMLVRLKNADQVTLVCEEA
;
A
#
# COMPACT_ATOMS: atom_id res chain seq x y z
N MET A 1 20.97 23.05 -43.17
CA MET A 1 20.88 21.57 -43.17
C MET A 1 20.51 21.04 -41.78
N LEU A 2 21.22 21.40 -40.70
CA LEU A 2 20.87 21.05 -39.31
C LEU A 2 19.46 21.46 -38.87
N PHE A 3 18.91 22.58 -39.35
CA PHE A 3 17.56 23.04 -38.97
C PHE A 3 16.44 22.16 -39.56
N ARG A 4 16.65 21.56 -40.74
CA ARG A 4 15.72 20.56 -41.31
C ARG A 4 15.82 19.22 -40.58
N THR A 5 17.00 18.86 -40.09
CA THR A 5 17.20 17.69 -39.22
C THR A 5 16.58 17.91 -37.84
N LEU A 6 16.67 19.13 -37.29
CA LEU A 6 16.10 19.49 -36.00
C LEU A 6 14.56 19.57 -36.06
N VAL A 7 14.00 20.11 -37.14
CA VAL A 7 12.54 20.10 -37.37
C VAL A 7 12.06 18.68 -37.64
N GLY A 8 12.81 17.83 -38.35
CA GLY A 8 12.50 16.40 -38.47
C GLY A 8 12.51 15.65 -37.13
N VAL A 9 13.44 15.99 -36.24
CA VAL A 9 13.51 15.42 -34.87
C VAL A 9 12.45 16.01 -33.95
N LEU A 10 12.07 17.29 -34.11
CA LEU A 10 10.98 17.90 -33.34
C LEU A 10 9.59 17.43 -33.82
N SER A 11 9.42 17.13 -35.10
CA SER A 11 8.22 16.48 -35.64
C SER A 11 8.09 15.02 -35.18
N LEU A 12 9.21 14.38 -34.82
CA LEU A 12 9.25 13.08 -34.14
C LEU A 12 9.02 13.19 -32.62
N LEU A 13 9.35 14.34 -32.00
CA LEU A 13 9.09 14.62 -30.57
C LEU A 13 7.69 15.21 -30.30
N ILE A 14 6.98 15.63 -31.34
CA ILE A 14 5.53 15.89 -31.37
C ILE A 14 4.85 14.79 -32.21
N ALA A 15 5.39 13.57 -32.21
CA ALA A 15 4.49 12.44 -32.19
C ALA A 15 3.82 12.52 -30.82
N SER A 16 2.56 12.94 -30.80
CA SER A 16 1.66 12.65 -29.67
C SER A 16 2.05 11.30 -29.11
N ALA A 17 2.36 11.23 -27.81
CA ALA A 17 2.57 9.98 -27.11
C ALA A 17 1.25 9.20 -27.18
N TYR A 18 1.03 8.55 -28.32
CA TYR A 18 -0.06 7.64 -28.55
C TYR A 18 0.25 6.44 -27.69
N CYS A 19 -0.75 6.00 -26.94
CA CYS A 19 -0.75 4.68 -26.35
C CYS A 19 -0.45 3.64 -27.44
N ASP A 20 0.61 2.85 -27.29
CA ASP A 20 0.88 1.75 -28.21
C ASP A 20 -0.24 0.71 -28.09
N VAL A 21 -0.80 0.33 -29.24
CA VAL A 21 -1.86 -0.67 -29.34
C VAL A 21 -1.34 -1.87 -30.13
N VAL A 22 -1.43 -3.05 -29.53
CA VAL A 22 -1.04 -4.31 -30.17
C VAL A 22 -2.29 -5.00 -30.70
N ARG A 23 -2.36 -5.14 -32.02
CA ARG A 23 -3.36 -5.99 -32.70
C ARG A 23 -2.82 -7.40 -32.87
N TYR A 24 -3.70 -8.40 -32.73
CA TYR A 24 -3.34 -9.81 -32.97
C TYR A 24 -3.98 -10.30 -34.26
N GLU A 25 -3.15 -10.64 -35.25
CA GLU A 25 -3.56 -11.35 -36.46
C GLU A 25 -4.26 -12.67 -36.08
N ARG A 26 -5.23 -13.09 -36.88
CA ARG A 26 -5.96 -14.33 -36.66
C ARG A 26 -5.84 -15.26 -37.86
N PRO A 27 -5.74 -16.59 -37.65
CA PRO A 27 -5.78 -17.55 -38.74
C PRO A 27 -7.09 -17.48 -39.51
N SER A 28 -7.06 -17.86 -40.79
CA SER A 28 -8.19 -17.77 -41.73
C SER A 28 -9.42 -18.60 -41.35
N ILE A 29 -9.33 -19.47 -40.34
CA ILE A 29 -10.48 -20.20 -39.78
C ILE A 29 -11.44 -19.29 -38.99
N TYR A 30 -11.05 -18.05 -38.70
CA TYR A 30 -11.89 -17.08 -38.00
C TYR A 30 -12.42 -16.04 -38.97
N ASP A 31 -13.73 -16.06 -39.17
CA ASP A 31 -14.44 -15.07 -39.98
C ASP A 31 -14.38 -13.69 -39.34
N LYS A 32 -14.25 -12.64 -40.16
CA LYS A 32 -14.34 -11.25 -39.71
C LYS A 32 -15.78 -10.93 -39.30
N SER A 33 -15.96 -10.08 -38.29
CA SER A 33 -17.31 -9.60 -37.92
C SER A 33 -17.99 -8.92 -39.11
N ALA A 34 -19.24 -9.33 -39.39
CA ALA A 34 -20.10 -8.71 -40.39
C ALA A 34 -20.88 -7.51 -39.82
N HIS A 35 -20.84 -7.30 -38.51
CA HIS A 35 -21.63 -6.28 -37.81
C HIS A 35 -20.76 -5.09 -37.39
N PHE A 36 -19.50 -5.33 -37.02
CA PHE A 36 -18.63 -4.35 -36.40
C PHE A 36 -17.22 -4.31 -37.00
N SER A 37 -16.72 -3.10 -37.19
CA SER A 37 -15.29 -2.81 -37.29
C SER A 37 -14.87 -1.96 -36.10
N LEU A 38 -13.63 -2.13 -35.63
CA LEU A 38 -13.10 -1.36 -34.51
C LEU A 38 -11.77 -0.71 -34.92
N ARG A 39 -11.66 0.59 -34.67
CA ARG A 39 -10.40 1.32 -34.71
C ARG A 39 -10.02 1.77 -33.31
N VAL A 40 -8.75 1.59 -32.96
CA VAL A 40 -8.18 2.06 -31.68
C VAL A 40 -6.99 2.96 -32.00
N ASN A 41 -7.06 4.24 -31.61
CA ASN A 41 -6.12 5.28 -32.05
C ASN A 41 -5.87 5.24 -33.58
N GLY A 42 -6.93 5.07 -34.36
CA GLY A 42 -6.85 4.97 -35.83
C GLY A 42 -6.36 3.61 -36.38
N THR A 43 -5.85 2.71 -35.54
CA THR A 43 -5.41 1.37 -35.95
C THR A 43 -6.60 0.42 -36.04
N GLU A 44 -6.80 -0.19 -37.21
CA GLU A 44 -7.86 -1.18 -37.43
C GLU A 44 -7.53 -2.49 -36.68
N MET A 45 -8.43 -2.90 -35.78
CA MET A 45 -8.32 -4.13 -35.00
C MET A 45 -8.95 -5.33 -35.74
N TYR A 46 -8.48 -6.54 -35.42
CA TYR A 46 -9.02 -7.77 -35.99
C TYR A 46 -10.31 -8.19 -35.25
N THR A 47 -11.47 -7.83 -35.78
CA THR A 47 -12.78 -8.24 -35.25
C THR A 47 -13.16 -9.63 -35.76
N VAL A 48 -13.66 -10.48 -34.86
CA VAL A 48 -14.01 -11.87 -35.14
C VAL A 48 -15.51 -12.07 -35.00
N SER A 49 -16.13 -12.66 -36.02
CA SER A 49 -17.50 -13.15 -35.96
C SER A 49 -17.54 -14.39 -35.08
N TYR A 50 -18.49 -14.44 -34.14
CA TYR A 50 -18.68 -15.63 -33.33
C TYR A 50 -20.16 -15.93 -33.07
N ALA A 51 -20.44 -17.11 -32.53
CA ALA A 51 -21.81 -17.57 -32.34
C ALA A 51 -22.42 -16.92 -31.09
N GLY A 52 -23.50 -16.15 -31.32
CA GLY A 52 -24.19 -15.38 -30.29
C GLY A 52 -23.65 -13.96 -30.10
N TYR A 53 -22.36 -13.73 -30.30
CA TYR A 53 -21.70 -12.42 -30.16
C TYR A 53 -20.50 -12.31 -31.11
N ASP A 54 -20.04 -11.09 -31.38
CA ASP A 54 -18.77 -10.87 -32.08
C ASP A 54 -17.73 -10.38 -31.05
N TYR A 55 -16.43 -10.52 -31.33
CA TYR A 55 -15.41 -10.10 -30.36
C TYR A 55 -14.13 -9.56 -31.01
N VAL A 56 -13.31 -8.91 -30.18
CA VAL A 56 -11.97 -8.46 -30.53
C VAL A 56 -11.05 -8.58 -29.32
N HIS A 57 -9.80 -8.97 -29.57
CA HIS A 57 -8.77 -9.09 -28.55
C HIS A 57 -7.54 -8.31 -28.99
N LEU A 58 -7.09 -7.42 -28.11
CA LEU A 58 -5.97 -6.53 -28.33
C LEU A 58 -5.23 -6.27 -27.02
N SER A 59 -4.08 -5.62 -27.11
CA SER A 59 -3.44 -5.00 -25.95
C SER A 59 -3.20 -3.53 -26.16
N MET A 60 -3.16 -2.78 -25.07
CA MET A 60 -2.76 -1.38 -25.08
C MET A 60 -1.99 -1.03 -23.81
N ASP A 61 -1.20 0.03 -23.87
CA ASP A 61 -0.59 0.63 -22.70
C ASP A 61 -1.64 1.30 -21.79
N GLN A 62 -1.25 1.60 -20.56
CA GLN A 62 -2.12 2.25 -19.57
C GLN A 62 -1.55 3.60 -19.15
N GLY A 63 -2.44 4.53 -18.78
CA GLY A 63 -2.08 5.87 -18.33
C GLY A 63 -2.14 6.96 -19.40
N HIS A 64 -2.57 6.63 -20.61
CA HIS A 64 -2.78 7.57 -21.72
C HIS A 64 -4.20 7.42 -22.29
N PRO A 65 -4.90 8.52 -22.62
CA PRO A 65 -6.19 8.44 -23.30
C PRO A 65 -6.07 7.69 -24.63
N THR A 66 -6.83 6.60 -24.76
CA THR A 66 -6.86 5.77 -25.97
C THR A 66 -8.26 5.82 -26.55
N GLU A 67 -8.40 6.31 -27.79
CA GLU A 67 -9.69 6.41 -28.48
C GLU A 67 -10.10 5.04 -29.04
N PHE A 68 -11.34 4.65 -28.78
CA PHE A 68 -12.01 3.49 -29.38
C PHE A 68 -13.16 3.99 -30.26
N ARG A 69 -13.21 3.49 -31.49
CA ARG A 69 -14.21 3.83 -32.48
C ARG A 69 -14.78 2.55 -33.08
N ILE A 70 -15.98 2.17 -32.64
CA ILE A 70 -16.73 1.07 -33.21
C ILE A 70 -17.58 1.64 -34.35
N LYS A 71 -17.49 1.05 -35.54
CA LYS A 71 -18.37 1.36 -36.66
C LYS A 71 -19.29 0.19 -36.95
N THR A 72 -20.60 0.44 -37.02
CA THR A 72 -21.58 -0.56 -37.45
C THR A 72 -21.55 -0.70 -38.97
N LEU A 73 -21.62 -1.94 -39.45
CA LEU A 73 -21.49 -2.29 -40.87
C LEU A 73 -22.84 -2.47 -41.57
N SER A 74 -23.96 -2.39 -40.84
CA SER A 74 -25.31 -2.35 -41.41
C SER A 74 -25.54 -1.03 -42.18
N GLN A 75 -26.16 -1.11 -43.37
CA GLN A 75 -26.31 0.04 -44.27
C GLN A 75 -27.26 1.11 -43.71
N GLY A 76 -26.79 2.36 -43.65
CA GLY A 76 -27.65 3.56 -43.61
C GLY A 76 -28.26 3.96 -42.26
N SER A 77 -28.05 3.22 -41.17
CA SER A 77 -28.66 3.54 -39.88
C SER A 77 -27.70 4.23 -38.91
N THR A 78 -28.02 5.47 -38.54
CA THR A 78 -27.50 6.13 -37.34
C THR A 78 -27.76 5.24 -36.11
N ILE A 79 -26.77 5.10 -35.22
CA ILE A 79 -26.92 4.35 -33.96
C ILE A 79 -28.04 4.99 -33.14
N LYS A 80 -29.05 4.21 -32.75
CA LYS A 80 -30.21 4.71 -31.99
C LYS A 80 -30.01 4.53 -30.49
N SER A 81 -29.36 3.45 -30.10
CA SER A 81 -29.19 3.04 -28.71
C SER A 81 -27.90 2.25 -28.52
N TYR A 82 -27.28 2.40 -27.35
CA TYR A 82 -26.13 1.59 -26.97
C TYR A 82 -26.08 1.34 -25.47
N SER A 83 -25.35 0.30 -25.06
CA SER A 83 -24.92 0.09 -23.69
C SER A 83 -23.48 -0.43 -23.65
N ILE A 84 -22.72 -0.03 -22.63
CA ILE A 84 -21.36 -0.49 -22.39
C ILE A 84 -21.30 -1.04 -20.97
N THR A 85 -20.98 -2.33 -20.86
CA THR A 85 -20.81 -3.06 -19.61
C THR A 85 -19.32 -3.22 -19.32
N PRO A 86 -18.84 -3.07 -18.07
CA PRO A 86 -19.62 -2.74 -16.87
C PRO A 86 -20.16 -1.30 -16.80
N LYS A 87 -21.45 -1.14 -16.49
CA LYS A 87 -22.15 0.16 -16.30
C LYS A 87 -21.60 1.00 -15.17
N GLN A 88 -20.91 0.38 -14.21
CA GLN A 88 -20.24 1.09 -13.13
C GLN A 88 -18.97 1.84 -13.58
N LEU A 89 -18.43 1.52 -14.77
CA LEU A 89 -17.32 2.28 -15.32
C LEU A 89 -17.81 3.64 -15.85
N PRO A 90 -17.08 4.74 -15.60
CA PRO A 90 -17.45 6.07 -16.06
C PRO A 90 -17.14 6.30 -17.56
N ILE A 91 -17.50 5.35 -18.42
CA ILE A 91 -17.27 5.44 -19.87
C ILE A 91 -18.36 6.32 -20.49
N LYS A 92 -17.95 7.47 -21.03
CA LYS A 92 -18.83 8.38 -21.77
C LYS A 92 -18.58 8.20 -23.26
N ALA A 93 -19.51 7.54 -23.94
CA ALA A 93 -19.45 7.35 -25.38
C ALA A 93 -20.31 8.39 -26.13
N LYS A 94 -19.90 8.72 -27.34
CA LYS A 94 -20.57 9.62 -28.26
C LYS A 94 -20.96 8.84 -29.52
N VAL A 95 -22.16 9.10 -30.03
CA VAL A 95 -22.61 8.60 -31.32
C VAL A 95 -22.25 9.60 -32.41
N GLU A 96 -21.60 9.13 -33.47
CA GLU A 96 -21.23 9.90 -34.67
C GLU A 96 -21.76 9.15 -35.90
N GLY A 97 -23.02 9.40 -36.27
CA GLY A 97 -23.69 8.65 -37.34
C GLY A 97 -23.80 7.17 -37.00
N ASN A 98 -23.08 6.32 -37.74
CA ASN A 98 -23.03 4.87 -37.51
C ASN A 98 -21.80 4.43 -36.68
N GLU A 99 -21.14 5.37 -36.00
CA GLU A 99 -19.98 5.09 -35.14
C GLU A 99 -20.27 5.40 -33.67
N LEU A 100 -19.77 4.56 -32.77
CA LEU A 100 -19.74 4.76 -31.33
C LEU A 100 -18.29 5.01 -30.89
N VAL A 101 -18.05 6.17 -30.28
CA VAL A 101 -16.71 6.68 -29.99
C VAL A 101 -16.56 6.97 -28.50
N TRP A 102 -15.47 6.51 -27.88
CA TRP A 102 -15.10 6.90 -26.52
C TRP A 102 -13.59 6.88 -26.33
N SER A 103 -13.13 7.33 -25.17
CA SER A 103 -11.73 7.18 -24.78
C SER A 103 -11.61 6.57 -23.38
N MET A 104 -10.57 5.75 -23.17
CA MET A 104 -10.24 5.20 -21.86
C MET A 104 -8.72 5.08 -21.66
N GLU A 105 -8.27 5.20 -20.40
CA GLU A 105 -6.84 5.17 -20.03
C GLU A 105 -6.40 3.84 -19.41
N LYS A 106 -7.37 3.01 -19.01
CA LYS A 106 -7.16 1.72 -18.37
C LYS A 106 -7.77 0.62 -19.21
N VAL A 107 -7.15 -0.54 -19.16
CA VAL A 107 -7.63 -1.73 -19.86
C VAL A 107 -8.81 -2.33 -19.11
N HIS A 108 -9.86 -2.65 -19.86
CA HIS A 108 -11.09 -3.24 -19.35
C HIS A 108 -11.59 -4.32 -20.32
N TYR A 109 -12.37 -5.26 -19.79
CA TYR A 109 -13.17 -6.17 -20.62
C TYR A 109 -14.56 -5.59 -20.71
N LEU A 110 -14.99 -5.30 -21.94
CA LEU A 110 -16.22 -4.60 -22.21
C LEU A 110 -17.17 -5.49 -23.03
N ILE A 111 -18.45 -5.39 -22.71
CA ILE A 111 -19.54 -5.92 -23.53
C ILE A 111 -20.32 -4.72 -24.04
N VAL A 112 -20.34 -4.53 -25.35
CA VAL A 112 -21.01 -3.41 -26.00
C VAL A 112 -22.23 -3.92 -26.75
N LYS A 113 -23.41 -3.37 -26.44
CA LYS A 113 -24.63 -3.60 -27.21
C LYS A 113 -24.93 -2.33 -28.01
N ILE A 114 -25.14 -2.45 -29.31
CA ILE A 114 -25.56 -1.35 -30.20
C ILE A 114 -26.82 -1.80 -30.92
N ASP A 115 -27.92 -1.07 -30.71
CA ASP A 115 -29.23 -1.38 -31.28
C ASP A 115 -29.62 -2.85 -31.07
N ASP A 116 -30.17 -3.49 -32.11
CA ASP A 116 -30.56 -4.90 -32.14
C ASP A 116 -29.44 -5.82 -32.70
N LEU A 117 -28.24 -5.27 -32.96
CA LEU A 117 -27.09 -6.04 -33.43
C LEU A 117 -26.60 -7.01 -32.35
N LYS A 118 -25.72 -7.95 -32.73
CA LYS A 118 -25.03 -8.82 -31.78
C LYS A 118 -24.30 -8.02 -30.69
N GLU A 119 -24.14 -8.62 -29.51
CA GLU A 119 -23.20 -8.13 -28.52
C GLU A 119 -21.78 -8.14 -29.10
N PHE A 120 -21.00 -7.10 -28.79
CA PHE A 120 -19.62 -6.97 -29.21
C PHE A 120 -18.68 -6.96 -28.00
N ILE A 121 -17.86 -8.00 -27.89
CA ILE A 121 -16.96 -8.21 -26.75
C ILE A 121 -15.58 -7.62 -27.07
N ILE A 122 -15.13 -6.66 -26.27
CA ILE A 122 -13.83 -6.02 -26.43
C ILE A 122 -12.97 -6.43 -25.23
N VAL A 123 -12.03 -7.34 -25.45
CA VAL A 123 -11.08 -7.79 -24.42
C VAL A 123 -9.73 -7.12 -24.62
N VAL A 124 -9.45 -6.11 -23.80
CA VAL A 124 -8.20 -5.36 -23.83
C VAL A 124 -7.30 -5.83 -22.69
N ASP A 125 -6.12 -6.34 -23.03
CA ASP A 125 -5.09 -6.67 -22.04
C ASP A 125 -4.06 -5.53 -21.93
N PRO A 126 -3.34 -5.41 -20.80
CA PRO A 126 -2.10 -4.64 -20.79
C PRO A 126 -1.09 -5.22 -21.79
N THR A 127 -0.30 -4.35 -22.42
CA THR A 127 0.87 -4.75 -23.21
C THR A 127 1.79 -5.69 -22.41
N GLU A 128 2.29 -6.72 -23.06
CA GLU A 128 3.16 -7.72 -22.42
C GLU A 128 4.54 -7.13 -22.12
N THR A 129 4.91 -7.04 -20.84
CA THR A 129 6.24 -6.56 -20.40
C THR A 129 7.29 -7.67 -20.33
N ASN A 130 6.87 -8.94 -20.41
CA ASN A 130 7.70 -10.12 -20.22
C ASN A 130 7.56 -11.15 -21.35
N ALA A 131 7.19 -10.71 -22.56
CA ALA A 131 7.18 -11.55 -23.74
C ALA A 131 8.61 -12.08 -24.02
N PRO A 132 8.84 -13.41 -24.05
CA PRO A 132 10.14 -13.99 -24.34
C PRO A 132 10.51 -13.78 -25.81
N LYS A 133 11.82 -13.74 -26.09
CA LYS A 133 12.31 -13.83 -27.47
C LYS A 133 12.00 -15.22 -28.04
N SER A 134 11.82 -15.30 -29.36
CA SER A 134 11.52 -16.57 -30.05
C SER A 134 12.69 -17.55 -30.13
N LYS A 135 13.90 -17.12 -29.74
CA LYS A 135 15.14 -17.92 -29.69
C LYS A 135 16.01 -17.46 -28.52
N GLY A 136 16.83 -18.36 -27.99
CA GLY A 136 17.79 -18.08 -26.92
C GLY A 136 17.98 -19.25 -25.98
N THR A 137 18.90 -19.11 -25.01
CA THR A 137 19.10 -20.11 -23.96
C THR A 137 17.83 -20.31 -23.15
N GLY A 138 17.42 -21.57 -22.93
CA GLY A 138 16.19 -21.90 -22.22
C GLY A 138 14.90 -21.64 -23.01
N ILE A 139 14.98 -21.25 -24.30
CA ILE A 139 13.82 -21.08 -25.18
C ILE A 139 13.72 -22.28 -26.13
N PHE A 140 12.58 -22.97 -26.07
CA PHE A 140 12.25 -24.13 -26.87
C PHE A 140 11.16 -23.73 -27.86
N ASN A 141 11.57 -23.23 -29.03
CA ASN A 141 10.61 -22.82 -30.05
C ASN A 141 10.03 -24.05 -30.74
N VAL A 142 8.70 -24.17 -30.73
CA VAL A 142 8.02 -25.37 -31.25
C VAL A 142 8.31 -25.64 -32.75
N LEU A 143 8.68 -24.62 -33.52
CA LEU A 143 9.06 -24.79 -34.93
C LEU A 143 10.37 -25.55 -35.11
N ASP A 144 11.30 -25.45 -34.15
CA ASP A 144 12.54 -26.23 -34.16
C ASP A 144 12.26 -27.73 -33.93
N TYR A 145 11.13 -28.02 -33.29
CA TYR A 145 10.57 -29.36 -33.05
C TYR A 145 9.53 -29.78 -34.10
N LYS A 146 9.56 -29.14 -35.28
CA LYS A 146 8.70 -29.47 -36.43
C LYS A 146 7.21 -29.36 -36.14
N ALA A 147 6.81 -28.41 -35.28
CA ALA A 147 5.41 -28.09 -35.10
C ALA A 147 4.77 -27.53 -36.39
N ASP A 148 3.66 -28.11 -36.84
CA ASP A 148 2.87 -27.57 -37.96
C ASP A 148 2.06 -26.37 -37.48
N ASN A 149 2.43 -25.18 -37.96
CA ASN A 149 1.77 -23.91 -37.65
C ASN A 149 0.77 -23.47 -38.73
N THR A 150 0.48 -24.32 -39.72
CA THR A 150 -0.49 -24.07 -40.79
C THR A 150 -1.87 -24.63 -40.47
N GLY A 151 -1.95 -25.56 -39.52
CA GLY A 151 -3.18 -26.25 -39.12
C GLY A 151 -3.64 -27.32 -40.11
N LYS A 152 -2.78 -27.74 -41.05
CA LYS A 152 -3.09 -28.79 -42.04
C LYS A 152 -2.99 -30.19 -41.46
N SER A 153 -2.17 -30.38 -40.43
CA SER A 153 -1.93 -31.67 -39.77
C SER A 153 -1.87 -31.53 -38.26
N VAL A 154 -2.21 -32.62 -37.56
CA VAL A 154 -2.02 -32.71 -36.10
C VAL A 154 -0.54 -32.82 -35.82
N THR A 155 -0.01 -31.95 -34.97
CA THR A 155 1.41 -31.89 -34.65
C THR A 155 1.74 -32.38 -33.25
N THR A 156 2.86 -33.09 -33.13
CA THR A 156 3.47 -33.51 -31.86
C THR A 156 4.61 -32.59 -31.42
N GLY A 157 5.00 -31.61 -32.27
CA GLY A 157 6.16 -30.75 -32.03
C GLY A 157 6.06 -29.92 -30.76
N ILE A 158 4.85 -29.54 -30.34
CA ILE A 158 4.63 -28.80 -29.08
C ILE A 158 4.94 -29.68 -27.87
N GLN A 159 4.47 -30.94 -27.85
CA GLN A 159 4.79 -31.87 -26.78
C GLN A 159 6.29 -32.20 -26.77
N ALA A 160 6.90 -32.41 -27.95
CA ALA A 160 8.33 -32.67 -28.05
C ALA A 160 9.18 -31.50 -27.50
N ALA A 161 8.79 -30.25 -27.80
CA ALA A 161 9.42 -29.07 -27.22
C ALA A 161 9.23 -29.00 -25.70
N MET A 162 8.03 -29.35 -25.19
CA MET A 162 7.72 -29.39 -23.76
C MET A 162 8.53 -30.44 -23.01
N ASP A 163 8.66 -31.65 -23.57
CA ASP A 163 9.47 -32.73 -23.01
C ASP A 163 10.96 -32.40 -23.04
N ALA A 164 11.43 -31.68 -24.06
CA ALA A 164 12.79 -31.19 -24.13
C ALA A 164 13.05 -30.06 -23.10
N ALA A 165 12.11 -29.12 -22.97
CA ALA A 165 12.17 -28.03 -21.99
C ALA A 165 12.19 -28.56 -20.54
N ALA A 166 11.45 -29.63 -20.26
CA ALA A 166 11.39 -30.26 -18.93
C ALA A 166 12.76 -30.78 -18.44
N LYS A 167 13.67 -31.11 -19.36
CA LYS A 167 15.05 -31.52 -19.03
C LYS A 167 15.90 -30.35 -18.52
N GLN A 168 15.40 -29.11 -18.66
CA GLN A 168 16.05 -27.88 -18.26
C GLN A 168 15.07 -27.00 -17.45
N PRO A 169 14.96 -27.20 -16.12
CA PRO A 169 14.03 -26.44 -15.28
C PRO A 169 14.15 -24.92 -15.46
N GLY A 170 13.01 -24.23 -15.50
CA GLY A 170 12.92 -22.79 -15.79
C GLY A 170 12.82 -22.44 -17.28
N SER A 171 12.82 -23.43 -18.17
CA SER A 171 12.72 -23.22 -19.61
C SER A 171 11.33 -22.80 -20.09
N ILE A 172 11.30 -22.14 -21.24
CA ILE A 172 10.09 -21.61 -21.87
C ILE A 172 9.89 -22.30 -23.23
N VAL A 173 8.75 -22.95 -23.41
CA VAL A 173 8.27 -23.40 -24.71
C VAL A 173 7.60 -22.22 -25.41
N TYR A 174 8.16 -21.81 -26.54
CA TYR A 174 7.69 -20.66 -27.31
C TYR A 174 6.82 -21.11 -28.49
N VAL A 175 5.56 -20.70 -28.52
CA VAL A 175 4.62 -20.95 -29.62
C VAL A 175 4.41 -19.65 -30.41
N PRO A 176 4.97 -19.51 -31.62
CA PRO A 176 4.75 -18.34 -32.48
C PRO A 176 3.33 -18.26 -33.02
N ALA A 177 3.00 -17.13 -33.65
CA ALA A 177 1.74 -16.97 -34.38
C ALA A 177 1.56 -18.06 -35.45
N GLY A 178 0.34 -18.57 -35.57
CA GLY A 178 0.00 -19.71 -36.44
C GLY A 178 -1.13 -20.54 -35.87
N LEU A 179 -1.62 -21.48 -36.68
CA LEU A 179 -2.66 -22.43 -36.31
C LEU A 179 -2.04 -23.80 -36.06
N TYR A 180 -2.23 -24.35 -34.87
CA TYR A 180 -1.64 -25.61 -34.44
C TYR A 180 -2.76 -26.58 -34.07
N GLN A 181 -2.96 -27.62 -34.87
CA GLN A 181 -3.82 -28.73 -34.49
C GLN A 181 -3.03 -29.66 -33.56
N ILE A 182 -3.52 -29.90 -32.35
CA ILE A 182 -2.80 -30.73 -31.36
C ILE A 182 -3.71 -31.74 -30.67
N GLY A 183 -3.14 -32.92 -30.36
CA GLY A 183 -3.71 -33.92 -29.47
C GLY A 183 -3.63 -33.48 -28.00
N ASN A 184 -3.70 -34.42 -27.05
CA ASN A 184 -3.47 -34.13 -25.63
C ASN A 184 -2.08 -33.49 -25.41
N LEU A 185 -2.02 -32.45 -24.58
CA LEU A 185 -0.78 -31.76 -24.20
C LEU A 185 -0.57 -31.90 -22.69
N MET A 186 0.60 -32.43 -22.33
CA MET A 186 1.07 -32.56 -20.95
C MET A 186 2.06 -31.44 -20.64
N LEU A 187 1.67 -30.52 -19.76
CA LEU A 187 2.53 -29.47 -19.21
C LEU A 187 3.44 -30.08 -18.15
N ARG A 188 4.74 -29.88 -18.29
CA ARG A 188 5.76 -30.50 -17.43
C ARG A 188 6.13 -29.62 -16.26
N SER A 189 6.56 -30.23 -15.17
CA SER A 189 7.03 -29.50 -13.97
C SER A 189 8.16 -28.51 -14.31
N LYS A 190 8.13 -27.33 -13.70
CA LYS A 190 9.13 -26.25 -13.82
C LYS A 190 9.35 -25.75 -15.25
N THR A 191 8.31 -25.72 -16.08
CA THR A 191 8.37 -25.13 -17.42
C THR A 191 7.31 -24.04 -17.60
N SER A 192 7.53 -23.19 -18.60
CA SER A 192 6.54 -22.22 -19.05
C SER A 192 6.11 -22.49 -20.49
N LEU A 193 4.82 -22.42 -20.78
CA LEU A 193 4.26 -22.40 -22.13
C LEU A 193 3.89 -20.96 -22.49
N TYR A 194 4.61 -20.36 -23.44
CA TYR A 194 4.32 -19.03 -23.97
C TYR A 194 3.57 -19.11 -25.30
N LEU A 195 2.36 -18.57 -25.34
CA LEU A 195 1.51 -18.47 -26.54
C LEU A 195 1.56 -17.03 -27.09
N ALA A 196 2.39 -16.80 -28.10
CA ALA A 196 2.52 -15.48 -28.72
C ALA A 196 1.18 -14.96 -29.26
N GLY A 197 1.00 -13.65 -29.31
CA GLY A 197 -0.16 -13.03 -29.96
C GLY A 197 -0.36 -13.56 -31.39
N GLY A 198 -1.58 -14.04 -31.69
CA GLY A 198 -1.92 -14.67 -32.97
C GLY A 198 -1.61 -16.18 -33.08
N SER A 199 -1.05 -16.80 -32.04
CA SER A 199 -0.99 -18.27 -31.95
C SER A 199 -2.36 -18.84 -31.59
N VAL A 200 -2.73 -19.96 -32.21
CA VAL A 200 -3.98 -20.67 -31.95
C VAL A 200 -3.67 -22.15 -31.80
N LEU A 201 -3.76 -22.66 -30.57
CA LEU A 201 -3.86 -24.09 -30.32
C LEU A 201 -5.31 -24.50 -30.56
N ARG A 202 -5.56 -25.45 -31.46
CA ARG A 202 -6.91 -25.87 -31.84
C ARG A 202 -7.12 -27.36 -31.61
N PHE A 203 -8.23 -27.69 -30.95
CA PHE A 203 -8.72 -29.04 -30.78
C PHE A 203 -9.24 -29.57 -32.13
N THR A 204 -8.85 -30.77 -32.52
CA THR A 204 -9.15 -31.34 -33.85
C THR A 204 -10.62 -31.72 -33.99
N GLY A 205 -11.29 -31.98 -32.87
CA GLY A 205 -12.66 -32.48 -32.81
C GLY A 205 -12.79 -33.96 -33.15
N LYS A 206 -11.69 -34.66 -33.44
CA LYS A 206 -11.69 -36.09 -33.79
C LYS A 206 -11.34 -36.93 -32.55
N PRO A 207 -12.25 -37.78 -32.05
CA PRO A 207 -12.00 -38.57 -30.84
C PRO A 207 -10.73 -39.45 -30.90
N SER A 208 -10.37 -39.92 -32.10
CA SER A 208 -9.17 -40.75 -32.34
C SER A 208 -7.85 -40.08 -31.98
N ASP A 209 -7.81 -38.75 -31.92
CA ASP A 209 -6.59 -37.99 -31.68
C ASP A 209 -6.32 -37.82 -30.17
N TYR A 210 -7.22 -38.30 -29.32
CA TYR A 210 -7.21 -38.06 -27.88
C TYR A 210 -7.36 -39.35 -27.08
N LYS A 211 -6.75 -39.35 -25.89
CA LYS A 211 -6.97 -40.38 -24.89
C LYS A 211 -8.34 -40.17 -24.23
N LYS A 212 -9.24 -41.15 -24.34
CA LYS A 212 -10.46 -41.21 -23.53
C LYS A 212 -10.08 -41.34 -22.06
N LEU A 213 -10.51 -40.38 -21.23
CA LEU A 213 -10.27 -40.38 -19.78
C LEU A 213 -11.55 -40.66 -18.99
N TYR A 214 -12.72 -40.28 -19.49
CA TYR A 214 -13.99 -40.46 -18.80
C TYR A 214 -15.16 -40.65 -19.76
N HIS A 215 -16.31 -41.03 -19.20
CA HIS A 215 -17.59 -41.13 -19.89
C HIS A 215 -18.68 -40.50 -19.02
N LYS A 216 -19.54 -39.68 -19.62
CA LYS A 216 -20.70 -39.07 -18.97
C LYS A 216 -21.96 -39.45 -19.73
N SER A 217 -22.90 -40.10 -19.03
CA SER A 217 -24.03 -40.80 -19.66
C SER A 217 -25.00 -39.90 -20.42
N ASP A 218 -25.21 -38.65 -19.98
CA ASP A 218 -26.07 -37.66 -20.64
C ASP A 218 -25.34 -36.84 -21.71
N LEU A 219 -24.00 -36.94 -21.74
CA LEU A 219 -23.15 -36.39 -22.78
C LEU A 219 -22.50 -37.58 -23.49
N HIS A 220 -21.17 -37.68 -23.52
CA HIS A 220 -20.48 -38.77 -24.21
C HIS A 220 -19.11 -39.11 -23.57
N ASP A 221 -18.16 -39.60 -24.35
CA ASP A 221 -16.78 -39.79 -23.91
C ASP A 221 -16.03 -38.46 -23.84
N GLY A 222 -15.09 -38.34 -22.90
CA GLY A 222 -14.37 -37.11 -22.64
C GLY A 222 -12.88 -37.28 -22.33
N THR A 223 -12.14 -36.17 -22.44
CA THR A 223 -10.70 -36.07 -22.15
C THR A 223 -10.35 -34.77 -21.41
N TRP A 224 -9.14 -34.70 -20.87
CA TRP A 224 -8.50 -33.46 -20.45
C TRP A 224 -7.48 -33.09 -21.52
N TRP A 225 -7.70 -31.97 -22.20
CA TRP A 225 -6.91 -31.64 -23.39
C TRP A 225 -5.51 -31.17 -23.02
N ILE A 226 -5.40 -30.03 -22.33
CA ILE A 226 -4.13 -29.47 -21.85
C ILE A 226 -4.12 -29.63 -20.34
N GLN A 227 -3.29 -30.55 -19.84
CA GLN A 227 -3.23 -30.86 -18.41
C GLN A 227 -1.80 -30.74 -17.88
N THR A 228 -1.67 -30.56 -16.57
CA THR A 228 -0.35 -30.66 -15.92
C THR A 228 -0.02 -32.12 -15.62
N GLU A 229 1.27 -32.40 -15.62
CA GLU A 229 1.81 -33.61 -15.01
C GLU A 229 1.44 -33.63 -13.53
N PHE A 230 1.07 -34.80 -13.00
CA PHE A 230 0.77 -34.95 -11.57
C PHE A 230 2.04 -34.74 -10.74
N ASP A 231 1.87 -34.29 -9.50
CA ASP A 231 2.97 -33.94 -8.57
C ASP A 231 3.94 -32.88 -9.13
N SER A 232 3.46 -32.07 -10.08
CA SER A 232 4.27 -31.02 -10.70
C SER A 232 4.25 -29.72 -9.90
N THR A 233 5.21 -28.84 -10.19
CA THR A 233 5.26 -27.51 -9.58
C THR A 233 5.81 -26.46 -10.54
N ASP A 234 5.56 -25.18 -10.26
CA ASP A 234 6.14 -24.03 -10.96
C ASP A 234 5.85 -24.02 -12.47
N ILE A 235 4.60 -24.31 -12.84
CA ILE A 235 4.15 -24.30 -14.24
C ILE A 235 3.50 -22.97 -14.58
N LYS A 236 3.86 -22.39 -15.72
CA LYS A 236 3.26 -21.15 -16.23
C LYS A 236 2.70 -21.32 -17.63
N VAL A 237 1.47 -20.88 -17.88
CA VAL A 237 0.88 -20.73 -19.21
C VAL A 237 0.58 -19.25 -19.42
N TYR A 238 1.21 -18.60 -20.39
CA TYR A 238 1.06 -17.15 -20.55
C TYR A 238 1.20 -16.69 -22.00
N GLY A 239 0.77 -15.47 -22.27
CA GLY A 239 0.85 -14.87 -23.59
C GLY A 239 -0.45 -14.20 -24.00
N ARG A 240 -0.65 -14.01 -25.31
CA ARG A 240 -1.87 -13.45 -25.91
C ARG A 240 -2.43 -14.34 -27.03
N GLY A 241 -1.97 -15.58 -27.07
CA GLY A 241 -2.50 -16.62 -27.94
C GLY A 241 -3.85 -17.19 -27.47
N THR A 242 -4.36 -18.11 -28.27
CA THR A 242 -5.70 -18.69 -28.11
C THR A 242 -5.65 -20.21 -27.97
N ILE A 243 -6.43 -20.73 -27.03
CA ILE A 243 -6.77 -22.13 -26.86
C ILE A 243 -8.22 -22.28 -27.34
N ASP A 244 -8.40 -22.92 -28.49
CA ASP A 244 -9.69 -23.09 -29.16
C ASP A 244 -10.14 -24.55 -29.11
N GLY A 245 -11.20 -24.82 -28.35
CA GLY A 245 -11.72 -26.16 -28.11
C GLY A 245 -12.53 -26.74 -29.27
N ASN A 246 -12.83 -25.96 -30.32
CA ASN A 246 -13.69 -26.38 -31.43
C ASN A 246 -15.01 -27.04 -30.93
N GLY A 247 -15.52 -26.55 -29.81
CA GLY A 247 -16.37 -27.29 -28.89
C GLY A 247 -17.72 -27.67 -29.46
N TYR A 248 -18.33 -26.78 -30.24
CA TYR A 248 -19.57 -27.10 -30.97
C TYR A 248 -19.41 -28.33 -31.86
N ASN A 249 -18.35 -28.37 -32.68
CA ASN A 249 -18.09 -29.49 -33.59
C ASN A 249 -17.68 -30.75 -32.82
N THR A 250 -16.86 -30.60 -31.78
CA THR A 250 -16.49 -31.70 -30.88
C THR A 250 -17.73 -32.37 -30.28
N ARG A 251 -18.74 -31.58 -29.87
CA ARG A 251 -20.02 -32.09 -29.38
C ARG A 251 -20.83 -32.82 -30.46
N GLN A 252 -20.83 -32.35 -31.72
CA GLN A 252 -21.46 -33.07 -32.83
C GLN A 252 -20.83 -34.44 -33.08
N ASN A 253 -19.51 -34.55 -32.85
CA ASN A 253 -18.77 -35.80 -32.94
C ASN A 253 -18.92 -36.71 -31.71
N LYS A 254 -19.91 -36.42 -30.84
CA LYS A 254 -20.20 -37.19 -29.62
C LYS A 254 -18.98 -37.33 -28.72
N TYR A 255 -18.25 -36.23 -28.54
CA TYR A 255 -17.08 -36.17 -27.68
C TYR A 255 -17.07 -34.86 -26.89
N MET A 256 -16.21 -34.80 -25.88
CA MET A 256 -16.01 -33.60 -25.09
C MET A 256 -14.58 -33.50 -24.55
N ALA A 257 -14.20 -32.29 -24.16
CA ALA A 257 -12.92 -32.00 -23.57
C ALA A 257 -13.05 -30.87 -22.56
N ASP A 258 -12.41 -31.08 -21.40
CA ASP A 258 -11.95 -29.96 -20.57
C ASP A 258 -10.73 -29.34 -21.25
N LEU A 259 -10.68 -28.02 -21.43
CA LEU A 259 -9.64 -27.40 -22.28
C LEU A 259 -8.31 -27.22 -21.54
N LEU A 260 -8.29 -26.48 -20.43
CA LEU A 260 -7.10 -26.25 -19.61
C LEU A 260 -7.34 -26.76 -18.19
N VAL A 261 -6.60 -27.82 -17.82
CA VAL A 261 -6.80 -28.58 -16.59
C VAL A 261 -5.50 -28.64 -15.77
N PRO A 262 -5.17 -27.58 -15.00
CA PRO A 262 -4.12 -27.66 -14.01
C PRO A 262 -4.57 -28.64 -12.93
N VAL A 263 -3.92 -29.78 -12.83
CA VAL A 263 -4.33 -30.90 -12.00
C VAL A 263 -3.15 -31.40 -11.17
N GLY A 264 -3.35 -31.44 -9.85
CA GLY A 264 -2.35 -32.02 -8.96
C GLY A 264 -1.01 -31.32 -8.97
N THR A 265 -1.05 -30.00 -9.07
CA THR A 265 0.14 -29.16 -9.22
C THR A 265 0.21 -28.07 -8.16
N LYS A 266 1.41 -27.55 -7.90
CA LYS A 266 1.64 -26.44 -6.97
C LYS A 266 2.29 -25.24 -7.66
N ASN A 267 1.87 -24.03 -7.32
CA ASN A 267 2.38 -22.78 -7.92
C ASN A 267 2.12 -22.68 -9.44
N PHE A 268 0.86 -22.90 -9.84
CA PHE A 268 0.43 -22.77 -11.24
C PHE A 268 0.06 -21.31 -11.58
N ARG A 269 0.55 -20.81 -12.72
CA ARG A 269 0.26 -19.44 -13.18
C ARG A 269 -0.33 -19.46 -14.59
N CYS A 270 -1.46 -18.79 -14.77
CA CYS A 270 -2.06 -18.51 -16.07
C CYS A 270 -2.18 -17.00 -16.28
N ASP A 271 -1.59 -16.46 -17.35
CA ASP A 271 -1.62 -15.01 -17.63
C ASP A 271 -1.89 -14.70 -19.10
N GLY A 272 -3.10 -14.24 -19.41
CA GLY A 272 -3.37 -13.56 -20.68
C GLY A 272 -3.85 -14.41 -21.84
N VAL A 273 -3.96 -15.72 -21.69
CA VAL A 273 -4.49 -16.57 -22.75
C VAL A 273 -5.99 -16.33 -22.95
N LEU A 274 -6.44 -16.51 -24.20
CA LEU A 274 -7.86 -16.56 -24.56
C LEU A 274 -8.26 -18.02 -24.75
N VAL A 275 -9.18 -18.51 -23.94
CA VAL A 275 -9.81 -19.83 -24.06
C VAL A 275 -11.17 -19.63 -24.71
N ARG A 276 -11.53 -20.45 -25.70
CA ARG A 276 -12.83 -20.32 -26.37
C ARG A 276 -13.35 -21.64 -26.89
N ASP A 277 -14.65 -21.64 -27.15
CA ASP A 277 -15.40 -22.74 -27.77
C ASP A 277 -15.15 -24.07 -27.06
N SER A 278 -15.39 -24.12 -25.76
CA SER A 278 -15.33 -25.36 -24.98
C SER A 278 -16.54 -26.27 -25.28
N SER A 279 -16.27 -27.58 -25.33
CA SER A 279 -17.31 -28.63 -25.46
C SER A 279 -17.87 -29.12 -24.13
N PHE A 280 -17.19 -28.77 -23.04
CA PHE A 280 -17.52 -29.04 -21.64
C PHE A 280 -16.81 -27.95 -20.83
N TRP A 281 -16.22 -28.22 -19.66
CA TRP A 281 -15.59 -27.18 -18.85
C TRP A 281 -14.35 -26.54 -19.50
N ALA A 282 -14.28 -25.21 -19.56
CA ALA A 282 -13.17 -24.55 -20.24
C ALA A 282 -11.88 -24.56 -19.41
N VAL A 283 -11.92 -24.09 -18.15
CA VAL A 283 -10.74 -24.04 -17.29
C VAL A 283 -11.05 -24.69 -15.94
N THR A 284 -10.32 -25.74 -15.60
CA THR A 284 -10.64 -26.59 -14.45
C THR A 284 -9.39 -26.83 -13.59
N PRO A 285 -8.99 -25.90 -12.70
CA PRO A 285 -7.99 -26.20 -11.67
C PRO A 285 -8.53 -27.23 -10.68
N ILE A 286 -7.95 -28.43 -10.71
CA ILE A 286 -8.34 -29.58 -9.90
C ILE A 286 -7.21 -29.93 -8.95
N GLN A 287 -7.50 -29.94 -7.65
CA GLN A 287 -6.52 -30.35 -6.65
C GLN A 287 -5.19 -29.58 -6.80
N VAL A 288 -5.28 -28.27 -7.03
CA VAL A 288 -4.14 -27.34 -7.12
C VAL A 288 -3.89 -26.63 -5.80
N GLU A 289 -2.63 -26.30 -5.52
CA GLU A 289 -2.21 -25.43 -4.42
C GLU A 289 -1.48 -24.20 -4.98
N ASP A 290 -1.81 -23.00 -4.50
CA ASP A 290 -1.15 -21.74 -4.91
C ASP A 290 -1.30 -21.40 -6.40
N ALA A 291 -2.52 -21.28 -6.90
CA ALA A 291 -2.77 -20.94 -8.30
C ALA A 291 -3.13 -19.46 -8.51
N LEU A 292 -2.66 -18.86 -9.60
CA LEU A 292 -3.12 -17.54 -10.06
C LEU A 292 -3.48 -17.56 -11.54
N PHE A 293 -4.71 -17.20 -11.82
CA PHE A 293 -5.21 -16.92 -13.16
C PHE A 293 -5.42 -15.41 -13.27
N THR A 294 -4.73 -14.76 -14.20
CA THR A 294 -4.89 -13.33 -14.45
C THR A 294 -5.00 -13.03 -15.93
N ASN A 295 -5.69 -11.95 -16.31
CA ASN A 295 -5.96 -11.65 -17.72
C ASN A 295 -6.64 -12.79 -18.50
N LEU A 296 -7.46 -13.61 -17.85
CA LEU A 296 -8.06 -14.79 -18.49
C LEU A 296 -9.33 -14.40 -19.25
N LYS A 297 -9.44 -14.80 -20.51
CA LYS A 297 -10.68 -14.65 -21.28
C LYS A 297 -11.21 -16.04 -21.59
N ILE A 298 -12.44 -16.32 -21.20
CA ILE A 298 -13.16 -17.53 -21.58
C ILE A 298 -14.37 -17.09 -22.40
N LEU A 299 -14.32 -17.36 -23.70
CA LEU A 299 -15.31 -16.94 -24.68
C LEU A 299 -15.99 -18.18 -25.27
N ASP A 300 -16.93 -18.76 -24.53
CA ASP A 300 -17.67 -19.92 -24.99
C ASP A 300 -19.01 -19.56 -25.62
N ARG A 301 -19.61 -20.56 -26.26
CA ARG A 301 -20.90 -20.40 -26.93
C ARG A 301 -22.04 -20.55 -25.94
N LEU A 302 -23.07 -19.74 -26.13
CA LEU A 302 -24.29 -19.80 -25.31
C LEU A 302 -25.30 -20.86 -25.77
N ASP A 303 -24.99 -21.62 -26.82
CA ASP A 303 -25.82 -22.71 -27.38
C ASP A 303 -25.21 -24.11 -27.17
N VAL A 304 -24.06 -24.21 -26.51
CA VAL A 304 -23.48 -25.48 -26.04
C VAL A 304 -23.72 -25.59 -24.54
N THR A 305 -24.33 -26.67 -24.05
CA THR A 305 -24.65 -26.84 -22.62
C THR A 305 -23.49 -27.43 -21.82
N GLN A 306 -23.48 -27.22 -20.50
CA GLN A 306 -22.47 -27.75 -19.56
C GLN A 306 -21.04 -27.31 -19.91
N ASN A 307 -20.90 -26.09 -20.45
CA ASN A 307 -19.64 -25.53 -20.89
C ASN A 307 -19.14 -24.43 -19.95
N ASP A 308 -19.10 -24.76 -18.65
CA ASP A 308 -18.70 -23.88 -17.56
C ASP A 308 -17.39 -23.14 -17.87
N GLY A 309 -17.31 -21.88 -17.44
CA GLY A 309 -16.17 -21.03 -17.71
C GLY A 309 -14.93 -21.44 -16.91
N ILE A 310 -14.98 -21.23 -15.60
CA ILE A 310 -13.92 -21.71 -14.70
C ILE A 310 -14.48 -22.34 -13.43
N ASP A 311 -14.05 -23.58 -13.20
CA ASP A 311 -14.41 -24.38 -12.03
C ASP A 311 -13.18 -24.66 -11.17
N VAL A 312 -13.12 -24.07 -9.99
CA VAL A 312 -12.10 -24.38 -9.00
C VAL A 312 -12.54 -25.59 -8.18
N VAL A 313 -11.82 -26.70 -8.34
CA VAL A 313 -12.21 -27.99 -7.78
C VAL A 313 -11.18 -28.45 -6.75
N GLU A 314 -11.63 -28.66 -5.50
CA GLU A 314 -10.79 -29.23 -4.42
C GLU A 314 -9.41 -28.57 -4.26
N SER A 315 -9.33 -27.27 -4.50
CA SER A 315 -8.08 -26.53 -4.58
C SER A 315 -7.94 -25.56 -3.40
N THR A 316 -6.70 -25.16 -3.09
CA THR A 316 -6.42 -24.24 -1.98
C THR A 316 -5.54 -23.08 -2.42
N ARG A 317 -5.85 -21.87 -1.96
CA ARG A 317 -5.15 -20.61 -2.31
C ARG A 317 -5.13 -20.36 -3.81
N VAL A 318 -6.32 -20.30 -4.41
CA VAL A 318 -6.53 -20.04 -5.83
C VAL A 318 -7.09 -18.63 -6.02
N THR A 319 -6.46 -17.83 -6.87
CA THR A 319 -6.97 -16.50 -7.24
C THR A 319 -7.23 -16.43 -8.74
N VAL A 320 -8.43 -15.99 -9.11
CA VAL A 320 -8.83 -15.65 -10.48
C VAL A 320 -9.09 -14.15 -10.53
N ARG A 321 -8.33 -13.42 -11.34
CA ARG A 321 -8.32 -11.95 -11.33
C ARG A 321 -8.33 -11.33 -12.71
N ARG A 322 -9.16 -10.31 -12.94
CA ARG A 322 -9.24 -9.63 -14.25
C ARG A 322 -9.56 -10.65 -15.34
N ALA A 323 -10.71 -11.28 -15.18
CA ALA A 323 -11.17 -12.37 -16.04
C ALA A 323 -12.58 -12.09 -16.60
N ILE A 324 -12.86 -12.53 -17.82
CA ILE A 324 -14.21 -12.58 -18.38
C ILE A 324 -14.54 -14.03 -18.70
N ALA A 325 -15.74 -14.47 -18.33
CA ALA A 325 -16.22 -15.81 -18.64
C ALA A 325 -17.63 -15.74 -19.22
N ILE A 326 -17.73 -16.03 -20.51
CA ILE A 326 -18.98 -16.21 -21.24
C ILE A 326 -19.20 -17.71 -21.41
N ALA A 327 -20.29 -18.23 -20.87
CA ALA A 327 -20.60 -19.67 -20.86
C ALA A 327 -22.11 -19.88 -20.90
N ASN A 328 -22.61 -21.02 -21.39
CA ASN A 328 -24.03 -21.36 -21.19
C ASN A 328 -24.28 -21.74 -19.72
N ASP A 329 -23.38 -22.55 -19.16
CA ASP A 329 -23.38 -22.94 -17.74
C ASP A 329 -22.59 -21.94 -16.88
N ASP A 330 -22.19 -22.28 -15.66
CA ASP A 330 -21.61 -21.32 -14.71
C ASP A 330 -20.40 -20.55 -15.27
N SER A 331 -20.35 -19.24 -15.07
CA SER A 331 -19.17 -18.44 -15.46
C SER A 331 -18.00 -18.67 -14.51
N PHE A 332 -18.23 -18.55 -13.20
CA PHE A 332 -17.22 -18.70 -12.16
C PHE A 332 -17.77 -19.54 -11.00
N SER A 333 -17.13 -20.67 -10.73
CA SER A 333 -17.69 -21.67 -9.83
C SER A 333 -16.62 -22.37 -8.98
N THR A 334 -17.04 -22.88 -7.81
CA THR A 334 -16.25 -23.76 -6.96
C THR A 334 -17.00 -25.07 -6.69
N LYS A 335 -16.30 -26.21 -6.78
CA LYS A 335 -16.91 -27.55 -6.63
C LYS A 335 -16.03 -28.47 -5.79
N THR A 336 -16.67 -29.44 -5.15
CA THR A 336 -16.01 -30.62 -4.57
C THR A 336 -16.83 -31.85 -4.91
N TRP A 337 -16.17 -32.91 -5.35
CA TRP A 337 -16.83 -34.11 -5.86
C TRP A 337 -16.27 -35.36 -5.16
N PRO A 338 -17.01 -36.47 -5.11
CA PRO A 338 -16.44 -37.73 -4.65
C PRO A 338 -15.50 -38.28 -5.74
N TYR A 339 -14.55 -39.11 -5.30
CA TYR A 339 -13.48 -39.69 -6.12
C TYR A 339 -13.96 -40.38 -7.41
N LYS A 340 -15.18 -40.93 -7.42
CA LYS A 340 -15.84 -41.48 -8.62
C LYS A 340 -17.22 -40.86 -8.78
N THR A 341 -17.31 -39.82 -9.59
CA THR A 341 -18.58 -39.41 -10.19
C THR A 341 -18.52 -39.76 -11.65
N GLY A 342 -19.49 -40.51 -12.18
CA GLY A 342 -19.65 -40.77 -13.62
C GLY A 342 -19.93 -39.51 -14.48
N THR A 343 -19.53 -38.34 -13.98
CA THR A 343 -19.58 -37.03 -14.64
C THR A 343 -18.18 -36.47 -14.93
N THR A 344 -17.11 -36.98 -14.32
CA THR A 344 -15.70 -36.56 -14.53
C THR A 344 -14.70 -37.73 -14.38
N VAL A 345 -13.40 -37.51 -14.66
CA VAL A 345 -12.30 -38.46 -14.40
C VAL A 345 -12.13 -38.66 -12.89
N PRO A 346 -11.76 -39.85 -12.39
CA PRO A 346 -11.23 -39.97 -11.03
C PRO A 346 -10.04 -39.02 -10.85
N TYR A 347 -10.17 -38.07 -9.92
CA TYR A 347 -9.07 -37.14 -9.63
C TYR A 347 -7.85 -37.93 -9.12
N PRO A 348 -6.61 -37.47 -9.39
CA PRO A 348 -5.42 -38.25 -9.08
C PRO A 348 -5.24 -38.54 -7.58
N TYR A 349 -5.84 -37.73 -6.70
CA TYR A 349 -5.75 -37.90 -5.26
C TYR A 349 -7.12 -38.06 -4.60
N GLN A 350 -7.10 -38.51 -3.34
CA GLN A 350 -8.30 -38.60 -2.50
C GLN A 350 -9.02 -37.24 -2.41
N PRO A 351 -10.36 -37.23 -2.32
CA PRO A 351 -11.13 -36.00 -2.20
C PRO A 351 -10.64 -35.14 -1.04
N ARG A 352 -10.47 -33.85 -1.27
CA ARG A 352 -9.94 -32.93 -0.26
C ARG A 352 -10.72 -31.62 -0.15
N PRO A 353 -10.67 -30.93 1.00
CA PRO A 353 -11.33 -29.63 1.16
C PRO A 353 -10.85 -28.58 0.16
N LEU A 354 -11.75 -27.66 -0.18
CA LEU A 354 -11.46 -26.45 -0.95
C LEU A 354 -11.39 -25.26 0.01
N SER A 355 -10.32 -24.46 -0.10
CA SER A 355 -10.19 -23.27 0.76
C SER A 355 -9.43 -22.10 0.15
N ASP A 356 -9.73 -20.88 0.60
CA ASP A 356 -9.03 -19.65 0.20
C ASP A 356 -9.08 -19.41 -1.32
N VAL A 357 -10.29 -19.37 -1.87
CA VAL A 357 -10.53 -19.12 -3.30
C VAL A 357 -11.07 -17.71 -3.51
N VAL A 358 -10.45 -16.94 -4.39
CA VAL A 358 -10.83 -15.55 -4.68
C VAL A 358 -11.08 -15.36 -6.18
N PHE A 359 -12.26 -14.87 -6.54
CA PHE A 359 -12.57 -14.32 -7.85
C PHE A 359 -12.68 -12.81 -7.71
N GLU A 360 -11.80 -12.05 -8.37
CA GLU A 360 -11.77 -10.59 -8.25
C GLU A 360 -11.67 -9.85 -9.60
N ASN A 361 -12.39 -8.74 -9.74
CA ASN A 361 -12.40 -7.95 -10.98
C ASN A 361 -12.80 -8.81 -12.19
N THR A 362 -13.99 -9.43 -12.13
CA THR A 362 -14.45 -10.37 -13.15
C THR A 362 -15.73 -9.93 -13.85
N VAL A 363 -15.92 -10.36 -15.09
CA VAL A 363 -17.14 -10.13 -15.89
C VAL A 363 -17.78 -11.47 -16.23
N ALA A 364 -19.00 -11.69 -15.76
CA ALA A 364 -19.77 -12.90 -16.00
C ALA A 364 -20.89 -12.67 -17.03
N TRP A 365 -20.97 -13.55 -18.02
CA TRP A 365 -22.15 -13.67 -18.89
C TRP A 365 -22.52 -15.13 -19.04
N THR A 366 -23.69 -15.50 -18.53
CA THR A 366 -24.14 -16.88 -18.56
C THR A 366 -25.64 -17.02 -18.69
N LYS A 367 -26.12 -18.24 -18.98
CA LYS A 367 -27.52 -18.60 -18.75
C LYS A 367 -27.72 -19.26 -17.38
N CYS A 368 -26.67 -19.72 -16.71
CA CYS A 368 -26.70 -20.33 -15.37
C CYS A 368 -26.26 -19.32 -14.29
N TYR A 369 -25.36 -19.70 -13.37
CA TYR A 369 -24.90 -18.81 -12.29
C TYR A 369 -23.69 -17.98 -12.72
N GLY A 370 -23.77 -16.65 -12.56
CA GLY A 370 -22.62 -15.76 -12.77
C GLY A 370 -21.49 -16.08 -11.79
N TYR A 371 -21.85 -16.22 -10.51
CA TYR A 371 -20.94 -16.61 -9.43
C TYR A 371 -21.57 -17.71 -8.56
N LYS A 372 -20.93 -18.87 -8.48
CA LYS A 372 -21.48 -20.05 -7.77
C LYS A 372 -20.50 -20.68 -6.80
N VAL A 373 -21.02 -21.11 -5.65
CA VAL A 373 -20.41 -22.17 -4.83
C VAL A 373 -21.30 -23.40 -4.91
N GLY A 374 -20.73 -24.56 -5.26
CA GLY A 374 -21.47 -25.80 -5.56
C GLY A 374 -21.47 -26.12 -7.06
N GLN A 375 -22.19 -27.11 -7.57
CA GLN A 375 -23.32 -27.84 -6.99
C GLN A 375 -22.93 -28.93 -5.98
N GLY A 376 -21.72 -29.48 -6.12
CA GLY A 376 -21.16 -30.50 -5.24
C GLY A 376 -20.40 -29.90 -4.05
N VAL A 377 -20.81 -30.27 -2.85
CA VAL A 377 -20.18 -29.97 -1.56
C VAL A 377 -19.93 -31.30 -0.83
N HIS A 378 -19.16 -32.17 -1.49
CA HIS A 378 -18.74 -33.46 -0.95
C HIS A 378 -17.54 -33.37 -0.01
N GLN A 379 -16.80 -32.28 -0.11
CA GLN A 379 -15.77 -31.87 0.83
C GLN A 379 -16.07 -30.46 1.28
N ARG A 380 -15.57 -30.09 2.46
CA ARG A 380 -15.77 -28.74 2.99
C ARG A 380 -15.26 -27.69 2.00
N GLN A 381 -16.09 -26.68 1.74
CA GLN A 381 -15.70 -25.49 0.98
C GLN A 381 -15.67 -24.32 1.97
N ASN A 382 -14.49 -23.71 2.16
CA ASN A 382 -14.25 -22.70 3.19
C ASN A 382 -13.59 -21.45 2.62
N ASN A 383 -14.01 -20.25 3.02
CA ASN A 383 -13.35 -19.00 2.62
C ASN A 383 -13.31 -18.79 1.08
N VAL A 384 -14.49 -18.71 0.47
CA VAL A 384 -14.65 -18.43 -0.97
C VAL A 384 -15.16 -17.00 -1.14
N THR A 385 -14.43 -16.18 -1.88
CA THR A 385 -14.75 -14.76 -2.08
C THR A 385 -14.93 -14.42 -3.55
N PHE A 386 -16.08 -13.84 -3.88
CA PHE A 386 -16.32 -13.15 -5.14
C PHE A 386 -16.35 -11.65 -4.86
N ARG A 387 -15.48 -10.87 -5.50
CA ARG A 387 -15.42 -9.42 -5.31
C ARG A 387 -15.17 -8.60 -6.56
N ASP A 388 -15.58 -7.34 -6.56
CA ASP A 388 -15.35 -6.40 -7.65
C ASP A 388 -15.87 -6.94 -9.00
N GLY A 389 -17.02 -7.61 -8.97
CA GLY A 389 -17.57 -8.37 -10.08
C GLY A 389 -18.61 -7.60 -10.88
N THR A 390 -18.86 -8.03 -12.11
CA THR A 390 -19.99 -7.59 -12.92
C THR A 390 -20.68 -8.78 -13.55
N VAL A 391 -21.99 -8.91 -13.32
CA VAL A 391 -22.83 -9.85 -14.04
C VAL A 391 -23.52 -9.08 -15.15
N TYR A 392 -23.06 -9.26 -16.40
CA TYR A 392 -23.68 -8.65 -17.57
C TYR A 392 -25.10 -9.20 -17.75
N ALA A 393 -25.20 -10.52 -17.86
CA ALA A 393 -26.44 -11.27 -17.93
C ALA A 393 -26.21 -12.66 -17.31
N ALA A 394 -27.13 -13.11 -16.46
CA ALA A 394 -27.10 -14.45 -15.88
C ALA A 394 -28.51 -15.02 -15.67
N GLY A 395 -28.63 -16.34 -15.52
CA GLY A 395 -29.85 -16.95 -14.99
C GLY A 395 -29.96 -16.80 -13.49
N VAL A 396 -28.83 -16.85 -12.80
CA VAL A 396 -28.69 -16.46 -11.39
C VAL A 396 -27.48 -15.54 -11.25
N GLY A 397 -27.65 -14.38 -10.62
CA GLY A 397 -26.55 -13.43 -10.44
C GLY A 397 -25.44 -14.00 -9.58
N ILE A 398 -25.76 -14.27 -8.32
CA ILE A 398 -24.85 -14.85 -7.31
C ILE A 398 -25.56 -15.97 -6.55
N GLY A 399 -24.83 -16.97 -6.07
CA GLY A 399 -25.45 -17.97 -5.20
C GLY A 399 -24.57 -19.09 -4.70
N ILE A 400 -25.16 -19.85 -3.78
CA ILE A 400 -24.61 -21.10 -3.25
C ILE A 400 -25.67 -22.16 -3.53
N HIS A 401 -25.33 -23.10 -4.39
CA HIS A 401 -26.23 -24.17 -4.79
C HIS A 401 -25.69 -25.47 -4.21
N HIS A 402 -26.24 -25.91 -3.08
CA HIS A 402 -25.83 -27.15 -2.46
C HIS A 402 -26.83 -28.26 -2.80
N LEU A 403 -26.51 -29.11 -3.79
CA LEU A 403 -27.38 -30.24 -4.16
C LEU A 403 -26.83 -31.62 -3.78
N PHE A 404 -25.51 -31.75 -3.73
CA PHE A 404 -24.86 -33.05 -3.52
C PHE A 404 -23.74 -32.95 -2.48
N GLY A 405 -23.58 -34.01 -1.68
CA GLY A 405 -22.57 -34.11 -0.63
C GLY A 405 -23.11 -33.72 0.74
N THR A 406 -22.55 -34.23 1.82
CA THR A 406 -23.02 -33.96 3.20
C THR A 406 -22.19 -32.91 3.92
N GLU A 407 -21.15 -32.39 3.26
CA GLU A 407 -20.22 -31.45 3.85
C GLU A 407 -20.73 -30.01 3.79
N LYS A 408 -20.04 -29.14 4.51
CA LYS A 408 -20.47 -27.74 4.68
C LYS A 408 -19.82 -26.80 3.67
N ALA A 409 -20.60 -25.82 3.18
CA ALA A 409 -20.08 -24.60 2.56
C ALA A 409 -20.11 -23.45 3.58
N THR A 410 -18.98 -22.81 3.86
CA THR A 410 -18.88 -21.79 4.92
C THR A 410 -17.87 -20.67 4.61
N GLY A 411 -18.09 -19.48 5.15
CA GLY A 411 -17.21 -18.33 4.94
C GLY A 411 -17.26 -17.84 3.50
N VAL A 412 -18.46 -17.71 2.93
CA VAL A 412 -18.65 -17.29 1.54
C VAL A 412 -18.94 -15.79 1.50
N THR A 413 -18.17 -15.04 0.72
CA THR A 413 -18.33 -13.59 0.57
C THR A 413 -18.66 -13.21 -0.87
N PHE A 414 -19.76 -12.48 -1.05
CA PHE A 414 -20.08 -11.76 -2.28
C PHE A 414 -19.98 -10.26 -1.97
N GLN A 415 -19.05 -9.54 -2.61
CA GLN A 415 -18.81 -8.14 -2.28
C GLN A 415 -18.58 -7.26 -3.51
N ASP A 416 -19.11 -6.03 -3.54
CA ASP A 416 -18.81 -5.06 -4.60
C ASP A 416 -19.18 -5.60 -6.00
N ILE A 417 -20.40 -6.15 -6.17
CA ILE A 417 -20.87 -6.76 -7.42
C ILE A 417 -22.02 -5.94 -8.03
N ASP A 418 -21.90 -5.62 -9.32
CA ASP A 418 -22.97 -5.01 -10.13
C ASP A 418 -23.65 -6.08 -11.00
N ILE A 419 -24.94 -6.35 -10.76
CA ILE A 419 -25.75 -7.30 -11.52
C ILE A 419 -26.66 -6.50 -12.44
N GLU A 420 -26.38 -6.54 -13.73
CA GLU A 420 -26.98 -5.62 -14.69
C GLU A 420 -28.24 -6.13 -15.37
N ASN A 421 -28.30 -7.43 -15.64
CA ASN A 421 -29.42 -8.08 -16.30
C ASN A 421 -29.53 -9.54 -15.84
N LEU A 422 -30.75 -10.06 -15.76
CA LEU A 422 -31.00 -11.47 -15.48
C LEU A 422 -31.92 -12.06 -16.56
N ALA A 423 -31.34 -12.90 -17.41
CA ALA A 423 -32.00 -13.52 -18.56
C ALA A 423 -32.35 -14.99 -18.29
N GLY A 424 -33.17 -15.60 -19.16
CA GLY A 424 -33.70 -16.96 -18.96
C GLY A 424 -32.66 -18.02 -18.57
N SER A 425 -32.99 -18.83 -17.57
CA SER A 425 -32.10 -19.78 -16.88
C SER A 425 -32.37 -21.25 -17.29
N PRO A 426 -31.35 -22.04 -17.69
CA PRO A 426 -31.39 -23.49 -17.64
C PRO A 426 -31.51 -23.86 -16.15
N GLY A 427 -32.63 -24.46 -15.77
CA GLY A 427 -32.97 -24.72 -14.36
C GLY A 427 -33.95 -23.72 -13.73
N GLY A 428 -34.34 -22.67 -14.47
CA GLY A 428 -35.56 -21.91 -14.19
C GLY A 428 -35.57 -21.11 -12.89
N ARG A 429 -34.44 -20.52 -12.45
CA ARG A 429 -34.43 -19.65 -11.26
C ARG A 429 -34.61 -18.17 -11.58
N GLY A 430 -33.87 -17.61 -12.53
CA GLY A 430 -34.11 -16.24 -13.01
C GLY A 430 -34.15 -15.20 -11.90
N THR A 431 -33.13 -15.17 -11.04
CA THR A 431 -33.10 -14.34 -9.81
C THR A 431 -31.71 -13.82 -9.49
N TRP A 432 -31.60 -12.70 -8.79
CA TRP A 432 -30.29 -12.11 -8.48
C TRP A 432 -29.50 -12.93 -7.44
N LEU A 433 -30.19 -13.58 -6.50
CA LEU A 433 -29.58 -14.38 -5.43
C LEU A 433 -30.29 -15.72 -5.23
N ALA A 434 -29.51 -16.81 -5.24
CA ALA A 434 -29.98 -18.13 -4.83
C ALA A 434 -28.99 -18.84 -3.90
N VAL A 435 -29.24 -18.75 -2.59
CA VAL A 435 -28.59 -19.58 -1.56
C VAL A 435 -29.57 -20.69 -1.19
N TRP A 436 -29.25 -21.91 -1.62
CA TRP A 436 -30.21 -23.00 -1.59
C TRP A 436 -29.55 -24.35 -1.33
N VAL A 437 -30.14 -25.09 -0.39
CA VAL A 437 -29.89 -26.51 -0.16
C VAL A 437 -31.07 -27.32 -0.71
N GLY A 438 -30.79 -28.20 -1.68
CA GLY A 438 -31.78 -29.08 -2.28
C GLY A 438 -31.34 -30.54 -2.24
N GLN A 439 -32.23 -31.46 -1.91
CA GLN A 439 -31.86 -32.88 -1.84
C GLN A 439 -31.89 -33.53 -3.23
N GLY A 440 -30.72 -33.71 -3.84
CA GLY A 440 -30.54 -34.39 -5.13
C GLY A 440 -30.30 -35.91 -5.03
N GLY A 441 -30.56 -36.51 -3.86
CA GLY A 441 -30.42 -37.96 -3.64
C GLY A 441 -29.00 -38.43 -3.33
N ARG A 442 -28.07 -37.51 -3.02
CA ARG A 442 -26.66 -37.83 -2.66
C ARG A 442 -26.21 -37.17 -1.34
N GLY A 443 -27.16 -36.88 -0.47
CA GLY A 443 -26.92 -36.14 0.77
C GLY A 443 -26.77 -34.64 0.53
N VAL A 444 -27.04 -33.88 1.59
CA VAL A 444 -26.89 -32.42 1.67
C VAL A 444 -26.34 -32.05 3.05
N GLY A 445 -25.58 -30.96 3.11
CA GLY A 445 -25.05 -30.34 4.32
C GLY A 445 -25.51 -28.89 4.49
N PRO A 446 -25.10 -28.23 5.57
CA PRO A 446 -25.46 -26.84 5.86
C PRO A 446 -24.66 -25.84 5.01
N ILE A 447 -25.20 -24.61 4.91
CA ILE A 447 -24.52 -23.44 4.38
C ILE A 447 -24.45 -22.38 5.48
N GLU A 448 -23.25 -21.91 5.84
CA GLU A 448 -23.05 -21.04 7.01
C GLU A 448 -22.13 -19.85 6.71
N ASP A 449 -22.21 -18.79 7.52
CA ASP A 449 -21.29 -17.64 7.49
C ASP A 449 -21.16 -16.99 6.11
N ILE A 450 -22.25 -16.37 5.65
CA ILE A 450 -22.35 -15.75 4.33
C ILE A 450 -22.36 -14.23 4.49
N LEU A 451 -21.43 -13.54 3.82
CA LEU A 451 -21.44 -12.08 3.70
C LEU A 451 -21.88 -11.67 2.29
N ILE A 452 -22.95 -10.88 2.21
CA ILE A 452 -23.44 -10.27 0.96
C ILE A 452 -23.39 -8.75 1.13
N LYS A 453 -22.40 -8.12 0.50
CA LYS A 453 -22.03 -6.72 0.77
C LYS A 453 -21.92 -5.87 -0.49
N ASN A 454 -22.49 -4.67 -0.46
CA ASN A 454 -22.37 -3.68 -1.55
C ASN A 454 -22.74 -4.28 -2.92
N ILE A 455 -23.94 -4.85 -3.01
CA ILE A 455 -24.47 -5.45 -4.23
C ILE A 455 -25.42 -4.45 -4.90
N LYS A 456 -25.24 -4.23 -6.20
CA LYS A 456 -26.20 -3.47 -7.01
C LYS A 456 -26.93 -4.43 -7.94
N ALA A 457 -28.11 -4.89 -7.53
CA ALA A 457 -28.98 -5.69 -8.38
C ALA A 457 -29.90 -4.76 -9.17
N ARG A 458 -29.46 -4.37 -10.38
CA ARG A 458 -30.25 -3.51 -11.28
C ARG A 458 -31.48 -4.22 -11.84
N ASP A 459 -31.36 -5.53 -11.95
CA ASP A 459 -32.44 -6.46 -12.22
C ASP A 459 -32.54 -7.45 -11.04
N GLN A 460 -33.76 -7.68 -10.56
CA GLN A 460 -34.03 -8.66 -9.50
C GLN A 460 -34.34 -10.06 -10.04
N GLY A 461 -34.62 -10.15 -11.35
CA GLY A 461 -35.10 -11.34 -12.03
C GLY A 461 -36.62 -11.51 -11.97
N HIS A 462 -37.13 -12.51 -12.71
CA HIS A 462 -38.57 -12.77 -12.85
C HIS A 462 -39.12 -13.79 -11.85
N LYS A 463 -38.28 -14.36 -10.96
CA LYS A 463 -38.74 -15.20 -9.84
C LYS A 463 -38.12 -14.76 -8.52
N ASN A 464 -38.74 -15.22 -7.44
CA ASN A 464 -38.25 -15.00 -6.08
C ASN A 464 -36.87 -15.64 -5.89
N GLY A 465 -35.98 -14.93 -5.22
CA GLY A 465 -34.69 -15.45 -4.78
C GLY A 465 -34.83 -16.41 -3.61
N PHE A 466 -33.75 -17.13 -3.35
CA PHE A 466 -33.70 -18.21 -2.37
C PHE A 466 -32.71 -17.90 -1.25
N LEU A 467 -33.16 -18.16 -0.03
CA LEU A 467 -32.33 -18.23 1.16
C LEU A 467 -32.83 -19.41 2.00
N GLN A 468 -32.63 -20.63 1.49
CA GLN A 468 -33.40 -21.79 1.93
C GLN A 468 -32.50 -23.00 2.22
N GLY A 469 -32.67 -23.58 3.41
CA GLY A 469 -32.14 -24.90 3.78
C GLY A 469 -33.11 -26.04 3.41
N TYR A 470 -32.68 -27.28 3.67
CA TYR A 470 -33.49 -28.47 3.37
C TYR A 470 -34.24 -29.01 4.61
N ASN A 471 -33.56 -29.08 5.76
CA ASN A 471 -34.10 -29.55 7.03
C ASN A 471 -33.28 -28.94 8.20
N ALA A 472 -33.56 -29.35 9.44
CA ALA A 472 -32.88 -28.80 10.63
C ALA A 472 -31.36 -29.03 10.66
N SER A 473 -30.84 -30.10 10.05
CA SER A 473 -29.40 -30.39 9.99
C SER A 473 -28.70 -29.76 8.77
N SER A 474 -29.46 -29.39 7.74
CA SER A 474 -28.97 -28.83 6.47
C SER A 474 -29.56 -27.44 6.23
N LYS A 475 -29.38 -26.57 7.23
CA LYS A 475 -29.90 -25.20 7.27
C LYS A 475 -28.98 -24.20 6.55
N VAL A 476 -29.55 -23.03 6.27
CA VAL A 476 -28.78 -21.83 5.89
C VAL A 476 -28.69 -20.91 7.11
N SER A 477 -27.50 -20.58 7.57
CA SER A 477 -27.34 -19.75 8.79
C SER A 477 -26.22 -18.71 8.66
N GLY A 478 -26.29 -17.66 9.49
CA GLY A 478 -25.22 -16.67 9.59
C GLY A 478 -25.08 -15.78 8.36
N VAL A 479 -26.20 -15.31 7.81
CA VAL A 479 -26.23 -14.49 6.59
C VAL A 479 -26.26 -13.02 6.96
N ILE A 480 -25.28 -12.24 6.49
CA ILE A 480 -25.20 -10.80 6.70
C ILE A 480 -25.40 -10.09 5.36
N PHE A 481 -26.47 -9.32 5.26
CA PHE A 481 -26.68 -8.36 4.17
C PHE A 481 -26.20 -6.98 4.60
N SER A 482 -25.37 -6.33 3.77
CA SER A 482 -24.86 -4.98 4.02
C SER A 482 -24.84 -4.20 2.71
N ASP A 483 -25.57 -3.10 2.62
CA ASP A 483 -25.57 -2.22 1.43
C ASP A 483 -26.03 -2.95 0.13
N VAL A 484 -27.16 -3.64 0.15
CA VAL A 484 -27.75 -4.26 -1.07
C VAL A 484 -28.78 -3.32 -1.70
N TYR A 485 -28.57 -2.94 -2.96
CA TYR A 485 -29.42 -2.00 -3.70
C TYR A 485 -30.18 -2.75 -4.79
N MET A 486 -31.52 -2.65 -4.77
CA MET A 486 -32.40 -3.34 -5.71
C MET A 486 -33.02 -2.36 -6.70
N LEU A 487 -33.12 -2.75 -7.97
CA LEU A 487 -33.90 -2.06 -9.03
C LEU A 487 -33.58 -0.57 -9.17
N GLY A 488 -32.31 -0.20 -9.07
CA GLY A 488 -31.86 1.19 -9.17
C GLY A 488 -32.18 2.06 -7.94
N SER A 489 -32.66 1.48 -6.84
CA SER A 489 -32.81 2.18 -5.56
C SER A 489 -31.48 2.78 -5.10
N THR A 490 -31.51 4.03 -4.66
CA THR A 490 -30.37 4.70 -4.02
C THR A 490 -30.25 4.37 -2.53
N LYS A 491 -31.25 3.70 -1.95
CA LYS A 491 -31.25 3.23 -0.56
C LYS A 491 -31.05 1.72 -0.49
N PRO A 492 -30.25 1.22 0.46
CA PRO A 492 -30.08 -0.20 0.63
C PRO A 492 -31.36 -0.84 1.18
N ALA A 493 -31.67 -2.04 0.71
CA ALA A 493 -32.79 -2.83 1.17
C ALA A 493 -32.61 -3.21 2.65
N THR A 494 -33.69 -3.12 3.42
CA THR A 494 -33.71 -3.38 4.87
C THR A 494 -34.50 -4.63 5.24
N SER A 495 -35.03 -5.35 4.26
CA SER A 495 -35.80 -6.58 4.48
C SER A 495 -35.63 -7.57 3.33
N LEU A 496 -35.85 -8.85 3.62
CA LEU A 496 -35.83 -9.92 2.62
C LEU A 496 -36.87 -9.69 1.51
N LYS A 497 -38.05 -9.17 1.86
CA LYS A 497 -39.11 -8.83 0.90
C LYS A 497 -38.66 -7.78 -0.11
N GLN A 498 -37.96 -6.72 0.34
CA GLN A 498 -37.41 -5.71 -0.57
C GLN A 498 -36.32 -6.27 -1.48
N MET A 499 -35.61 -7.32 -1.04
CA MET A 499 -34.61 -8.03 -1.83
C MET A 499 -35.21 -9.17 -2.67
N ASN A 500 -36.54 -9.30 -2.76
CA ASN A 500 -37.20 -10.38 -3.46
C ASN A 500 -36.81 -11.80 -2.96
N LEU A 501 -36.43 -11.94 -1.69
CA LEU A 501 -36.03 -13.21 -1.06
C LEU A 501 -37.19 -13.77 -0.23
N LEU A 502 -38.13 -14.44 -0.90
CA LEU A 502 -39.35 -14.94 -0.26
C LEU A 502 -39.29 -16.42 0.11
N ASN A 503 -38.31 -17.17 -0.41
CA ASN A 503 -38.13 -18.59 -0.11
C ASN A 503 -37.08 -18.74 1.01
N THR A 504 -37.55 -18.83 2.27
CA THR A 504 -36.69 -18.74 3.46
C THR A 504 -36.76 -19.96 4.40
N SER A 505 -37.33 -21.08 3.96
CA SER A 505 -37.47 -22.28 4.82
C SER A 505 -36.12 -22.77 5.33
N TYR A 506 -36.04 -23.16 6.61
CA TYR A 506 -34.80 -23.61 7.26
C TYR A 506 -33.63 -22.63 7.12
N SER A 507 -33.93 -21.32 7.22
CA SER A 507 -32.91 -20.27 7.33
C SER A 507 -33.01 -19.54 8.66
N GLU A 508 -31.86 -19.20 9.25
CA GLU A 508 -31.78 -18.55 10.56
C GLU A 508 -30.60 -17.56 10.65
N ASN A 509 -30.59 -16.74 11.70
CA ASN A 509 -29.50 -15.80 11.98
C ASN A 509 -29.20 -14.83 10.82
N ILE A 510 -30.25 -14.31 10.18
CA ILE A 510 -30.15 -13.34 9.08
C ILE A 510 -30.07 -11.93 9.68
N LYS A 511 -29.03 -11.19 9.30
CA LYS A 511 -28.76 -9.84 9.81
C LYS A 511 -28.66 -8.82 8.68
N PHE A 512 -29.11 -7.61 8.97
CA PHE A 512 -28.97 -6.44 8.10
C PHE A 512 -28.03 -5.45 8.75
N ALA A 513 -26.90 -5.17 8.10
CA ALA A 513 -25.84 -4.27 8.57
C ALA A 513 -25.57 -3.18 7.52
N ASN A 514 -26.61 -2.44 7.14
CA ASN A 514 -26.51 -1.35 6.17
C ASN A 514 -25.72 -0.18 6.77
N SER A 515 -24.81 0.40 5.98
CA SER A 515 -24.11 1.61 6.38
C SER A 515 -25.08 2.81 6.33
N ASN A 516 -24.99 3.73 7.29
CA ASN A 516 -25.81 4.95 7.30
C ASN A 516 -25.53 5.75 6.01
N LEU A 517 -26.58 5.90 5.19
CA LEU A 517 -26.58 6.53 3.85
C LEU A 517 -25.86 7.88 3.85
N SER A 518 -24.56 7.85 3.54
CA SER A 518 -23.73 9.03 3.32
C SER A 518 -22.45 8.66 2.55
N ARG A 519 -22.60 8.13 1.34
CA ARG A 519 -21.45 7.78 0.48
C ARG A 519 -21.40 8.69 -0.75
N THR A 520 -20.59 9.73 -0.65
CA THR A 520 -20.00 10.47 -1.77
C THR A 520 -19.03 9.53 -2.53
N PRO A 521 -18.96 9.57 -3.87
CA PRO A 521 -18.24 8.57 -4.67
C PRO A 521 -16.73 8.89 -4.77
N ILE A 522 -15.93 8.45 -3.79
CA ILE A 522 -14.46 8.61 -3.82
C ILE A 522 -13.71 7.25 -3.93
N ALA A 523 -14.43 6.12 -3.81
CA ALA A 523 -13.82 4.78 -3.79
C ALA A 523 -13.24 4.29 -5.13
N SER A 524 -13.59 4.90 -6.28
CA SER A 524 -13.03 4.49 -7.58
C SER A 524 -11.64 5.07 -7.87
N ALA A 525 -11.26 6.18 -7.21
CA ALA A 525 -9.99 6.87 -7.47
C ALA A 525 -8.80 6.24 -6.70
N LEU A 526 -9.04 5.62 -5.54
CA LEU A 526 -7.96 5.15 -4.65
C LEU A 526 -7.47 3.72 -4.94
N ARG A 527 -8.17 2.93 -5.76
CA ARG A 527 -7.74 1.56 -6.13
C ARG A 527 -6.72 1.50 -7.27
N ALA A 528 -6.35 2.64 -7.87
CA ALA A 528 -5.33 2.71 -8.91
C ALA A 528 -3.88 2.59 -8.39
N LEU A 529 -3.66 2.69 -7.07
CA LEU A 529 -2.32 2.85 -6.49
C LEU A 529 -1.75 1.58 -5.80
N SER A 530 -2.41 0.42 -5.87
CA SER A 530 -1.99 -0.79 -5.14
C SER A 530 -1.42 -1.95 -6.00
N TYR A 531 -1.12 -1.73 -7.28
CA TYR A 531 -0.59 -2.77 -8.19
C TYR A 531 0.93 -2.69 -8.41
N HIS A 532 1.73 -2.76 -7.35
CA HIS A 532 3.16 -3.08 -7.49
C HIS A 532 3.57 -4.10 -6.41
N ARG A 533 3.76 -5.36 -6.83
CA ARG A 533 4.59 -6.32 -6.09
C ARG A 533 5.96 -6.35 -6.75
N PHE A 534 6.98 -5.97 -5.98
CA PHE A 534 8.37 -6.30 -6.27
C PHE A 534 8.63 -7.70 -5.71
N ASP A 535 8.82 -8.70 -6.59
CA ASP A 535 9.36 -10.01 -6.18
C ASP A 535 10.89 -9.92 -6.23
N ALA A 536 11.51 -9.72 -5.08
CA ALA A 536 12.95 -9.70 -4.89
C ALA A 536 13.44 -11.04 -4.32
N ILE A 537 13.36 -12.13 -5.08
CA ILE A 537 14.07 -13.40 -4.74
C ILE A 537 14.45 -14.12 -6.04
N LEU A 538 15.63 -13.80 -6.62
CA LEU A 538 16.50 -14.77 -7.31
C LEU A 538 17.83 -14.11 -7.74
N ILE A 539 18.76 -13.93 -6.80
CA ILE A 539 20.17 -13.78 -7.15
C ILE A 539 20.91 -14.66 -6.16
N LEU A 540 21.19 -15.92 -6.52
CA LEU A 540 22.27 -16.77 -5.99
C LEU A 540 22.19 -18.20 -6.58
N SER A 541 22.17 -18.34 -7.92
CA SER A 541 22.45 -19.64 -8.56
C SER A 541 22.63 -19.51 -10.09
N LEU A 542 23.76 -18.96 -10.54
CA LEU A 542 24.17 -19.07 -11.96
C LEU A 542 25.55 -19.73 -12.09
N PRO A 543 25.63 -20.93 -12.73
CA PRO A 543 26.85 -21.71 -12.86
C PRO A 543 27.58 -21.41 -14.18
N SER A 544 28.27 -20.27 -14.28
CA SER A 544 29.49 -20.13 -15.10
C SER A 544 30.12 -18.74 -14.90
N ALA A 545 31.44 -18.63 -15.10
CA ALA A 545 32.13 -17.34 -15.09
C ALA A 545 31.63 -16.38 -16.19
N VAL A 546 31.12 -16.92 -17.31
CA VAL A 546 30.61 -16.16 -18.46
C VAL A 546 29.24 -15.53 -18.16
N SER A 547 28.32 -16.26 -17.50
CA SER A 547 27.03 -15.71 -17.07
C SER A 547 27.18 -14.60 -16.02
N ARG A 548 28.22 -14.68 -15.17
CA ARG A 548 28.55 -13.61 -14.20
C ARG A 548 29.14 -12.39 -14.88
N ALA A 549 30.01 -12.57 -15.88
CA ALA A 549 30.57 -11.46 -16.66
C ALA A 549 29.48 -10.72 -17.46
N MET A 550 28.53 -11.45 -18.07
CA MET A 550 27.43 -10.84 -18.83
C MET A 550 26.43 -10.14 -17.92
N LEU A 551 26.11 -10.71 -16.75
CA LEU A 551 25.31 -10.03 -15.73
C LEU A 551 26.03 -8.78 -15.20
N CYS A 552 27.34 -8.85 -14.95
CA CYS A 552 28.13 -7.68 -14.60
C CYS A 552 28.09 -6.61 -15.69
N LEU A 553 28.20 -6.98 -16.98
CA LEU A 553 28.09 -6.02 -18.09
C LEU A 553 26.69 -5.38 -18.19
N ILE A 554 25.62 -6.15 -17.98
CA ILE A 554 24.24 -5.62 -17.95
C ILE A 554 24.06 -4.68 -16.75
N LEU A 555 24.53 -5.07 -15.57
CA LEU A 555 24.46 -4.24 -14.37
C LEU A 555 25.30 -2.97 -14.52
N VAL A 556 26.49 -3.06 -15.10
CA VAL A 556 27.34 -1.91 -15.43
C VAL A 556 26.68 -1.03 -16.49
N GLY A 557 26.04 -1.61 -17.50
CA GLY A 557 25.29 -0.88 -18.53
C GLY A 557 24.08 -0.12 -17.96
N LEU A 558 23.28 -0.78 -17.13
CA LEU A 558 22.15 -0.16 -16.42
C LEU A 558 22.61 0.92 -15.44
N ALA A 559 23.69 0.67 -14.69
CA ALA A 559 24.30 1.65 -13.79
C ALA A 559 24.85 2.86 -14.57
N SER A 560 25.44 2.64 -15.75
CA SER A 560 25.96 3.70 -16.63
C SER A 560 24.82 4.52 -17.22
N ALA A 561 23.75 3.88 -17.70
CA ALA A 561 22.56 4.56 -18.21
C ALA A 561 21.88 5.40 -17.12
N TYR A 562 21.72 4.85 -15.91
CA TYR A 562 21.20 5.58 -14.76
C TYR A 562 22.09 6.76 -14.35
N SER A 563 23.41 6.59 -14.40
CA SER A 563 24.37 7.66 -14.09
C SER A 563 24.31 8.79 -15.11
N ILE A 564 24.22 8.46 -16.41
CA ILE A 564 24.07 9.45 -17.49
C ILE A 564 22.74 10.19 -17.35
N TRP A 565 21.64 9.46 -17.12
CA TRP A 565 20.32 10.06 -16.90
C TRP A 565 20.33 11.00 -15.69
N SER A 566 20.92 10.56 -14.57
CA SER A 566 21.04 11.36 -13.34
C SER A 566 21.85 12.62 -13.57
N PHE A 567 22.95 12.55 -14.34
CA PHE A 567 23.75 13.70 -14.70
C PHE A 567 22.98 14.70 -15.58
N VAL A 568 22.24 14.22 -16.58
CA VAL A 568 21.40 15.07 -17.44
C VAL A 568 20.32 15.78 -16.61
N CYS A 569 19.65 15.05 -15.73
CA CYS A 569 18.64 15.62 -14.83
C CYS A 569 19.25 16.65 -13.86
N LEU A 570 20.44 16.37 -13.31
CA LEU A 570 21.16 17.32 -12.46
C LEU A 570 21.46 18.61 -13.21
N GLU A 571 22.02 18.55 -14.41
CA GLU A 571 22.33 19.76 -15.19
C GLU A 571 21.08 20.53 -15.60
N ALA A 572 19.97 19.84 -15.89
CA ALA A 572 18.67 20.46 -16.13
C ALA A 572 18.19 21.24 -14.89
N ASN A 573 18.26 20.63 -13.70
CA ASN A 573 17.87 21.30 -12.46
C ASN A 573 18.83 22.43 -12.08
N VAL A 574 20.13 22.32 -12.35
CA VAL A 574 21.10 23.40 -12.12
C VAL A 574 20.78 24.59 -13.02
N ARG A 575 20.40 24.38 -14.28
CA ARG A 575 19.96 25.48 -15.17
C ARG A 575 18.73 26.19 -14.62
N LYS A 576 17.74 25.44 -14.13
CA LYS A 576 16.55 26.00 -13.49
C LYS A 576 16.90 26.82 -12.24
N ALA A 577 17.76 26.29 -11.37
CA ALA A 577 18.20 27.00 -10.16
C ALA A 577 19.02 28.27 -10.49
N ARG A 578 19.85 28.24 -11.54
CA ARG A 578 20.61 29.43 -11.99
C ARG A 578 19.69 30.54 -12.48
N ALA A 579 18.59 30.19 -13.14
CA ALA A 579 17.60 31.16 -13.58
C ALA A 579 16.92 31.92 -12.42
N LEU A 580 16.99 31.40 -11.19
CA LEU A 580 16.49 32.07 -9.98
C LEU A 580 17.50 33.09 -9.39
N GLY A 581 18.71 33.20 -9.95
CA GLY A 581 19.75 34.09 -9.43
C GLY A 581 20.32 33.66 -8.07
N LEU A 582 20.18 32.38 -7.70
CA LEU A 582 20.64 31.83 -6.42
C LEU A 582 22.05 31.23 -6.53
N PRO A 583 22.87 31.32 -5.46
CA PRO A 583 24.06 30.50 -5.30
C PRO A 583 23.69 29.01 -5.25
N ILE A 584 24.48 28.15 -5.90
CA ILE A 584 24.14 26.72 -6.10
C ILE A 584 25.24 25.81 -5.56
N ALA A 585 24.83 24.87 -4.72
CA ALA A 585 25.60 23.68 -4.41
C ALA A 585 25.06 22.48 -5.20
N ARG A 586 25.96 21.74 -5.87
CA ARG A 586 25.60 20.57 -6.68
C ARG A 586 25.70 19.28 -5.87
N LEU A 587 24.70 18.43 -6.01
CA LEU A 587 24.57 17.16 -5.32
C LEU A 587 24.31 16.03 -6.34
N PRO A 588 25.36 15.33 -6.84
CA PRO A 588 25.22 14.26 -7.83
C PRO A 588 24.23 13.14 -7.49
N VAL A 589 24.03 12.86 -6.21
CA VAL A 589 23.08 11.85 -5.73
C VAL A 589 22.21 12.48 -4.65
N ASP A 590 20.91 12.48 -4.87
CA ASP A 590 19.95 13.07 -3.93
C ASP A 590 19.98 12.38 -2.57
N ALA A 591 20.00 13.17 -1.49
CA ALA A 591 20.09 12.66 -0.12
C ALA A 591 18.86 11.83 0.31
N ASN A 592 17.72 12.03 -0.36
CA ASN A 592 16.45 11.34 -0.13
C ASN A 592 16.23 10.16 -1.11
N ASN A 593 17.16 9.89 -2.02
CA ASN A 593 17.08 8.69 -2.87
C ASN A 593 17.13 7.43 -1.99
N VAL A 594 16.11 6.57 -2.11
CA VAL A 594 15.94 5.37 -1.27
C VAL A 594 17.16 4.43 -1.32
N PHE A 595 17.75 4.23 -2.50
CA PHE A 595 18.97 3.42 -2.64
C PHE A 595 20.16 4.07 -1.96
N TRP A 596 20.29 5.40 -2.08
CA TRP A 596 21.31 6.15 -1.35
C TRP A 596 21.11 6.09 0.16
N ILE A 597 19.88 6.18 0.67
CA ILE A 597 19.56 6.05 2.09
C ILE A 597 20.04 4.69 2.64
N LEU A 598 19.85 3.61 1.88
CA LEU A 598 20.28 2.26 2.26
C LEU A 598 21.80 2.06 2.15
N PHE A 599 22.44 2.58 1.10
CA PHE A 599 23.87 2.35 0.84
C PHE A 599 24.79 3.33 1.58
N ARG A 600 24.36 4.58 1.80
CA ARG A 600 25.18 5.64 2.39
C ARG A 600 25.84 5.27 3.73
N PRO A 601 25.23 4.51 4.66
CA PRO A 601 25.86 4.24 5.96
C PRO A 601 27.10 3.38 5.80
N HIS A 602 27.17 2.57 4.74
CA HIS A 602 28.34 1.76 4.40
C HIS A 602 29.39 2.61 3.68
N PHE A 603 28.95 3.44 2.73
CA PHE A 603 29.82 4.38 2.01
C PHE A 603 30.56 5.33 2.97
N TYR A 604 29.84 5.98 3.89
CA TYR A 604 30.46 6.88 4.87
C TYR A 604 31.26 6.15 5.93
N ARG A 605 30.88 4.93 6.33
CA ARG A 605 31.74 4.11 7.20
C ARG A 605 33.10 3.83 6.57
N LEU A 606 33.17 3.67 5.25
CA LEU A 606 34.43 3.51 4.53
C LEU A 606 35.19 4.83 4.44
N LEU A 607 34.52 5.93 4.08
CA LEU A 607 35.15 7.26 3.98
C LEU A 607 35.65 7.74 5.34
N ASP A 608 34.89 7.60 6.41
CA ASP A 608 35.24 8.06 7.77
C ASP A 608 36.45 7.31 8.35
N ARG A 609 36.82 6.14 7.80
CA ARG A 609 38.07 5.44 8.14
C ARG A 609 39.31 6.07 7.49
N LEU A 610 39.13 6.88 6.47
CA LEU A 610 40.22 7.62 5.84
C LEU A 610 40.51 8.88 6.67
N PRO A 611 41.78 9.24 6.93
CA PRO A 611 42.17 10.39 7.75
C PRO A 611 41.98 11.73 7.00
N ILE A 612 40.85 11.91 6.31
CA ILE A 612 40.54 13.06 5.47
C ILE A 612 39.40 13.85 6.12
N ARG A 613 39.58 15.18 6.27
CA ARG A 613 38.50 16.08 6.73
C ARG A 613 37.50 16.32 5.60
N TRP A 614 36.56 15.38 5.47
CA TRP A 614 35.56 15.35 4.39
C TRP A 614 34.62 16.57 4.33
N LEU A 615 34.42 17.29 5.43
CA LEU A 615 33.65 18.54 5.48
C LEU A 615 34.32 19.68 4.67
N SER A 616 35.61 19.57 4.38
CA SER A 616 36.38 20.55 3.59
C SER A 616 36.52 20.19 2.10
N TYR A 617 35.88 19.10 1.65
CA TYR A 617 35.94 18.60 0.26
C TYR A 617 34.71 19.07 -0.57
N PRO A 618 34.61 18.77 -1.89
CA PRO A 618 33.60 19.30 -2.79
C PRO A 618 32.17 19.19 -2.25
N SER A 619 31.29 20.09 -2.69
CA SER A 619 29.89 20.21 -2.26
C SER A 619 29.14 18.88 -2.13
N PHE A 620 29.46 17.89 -2.98
CA PHE A 620 28.92 16.54 -2.86
C PHE A 620 29.20 15.90 -1.49
N VAL A 621 30.45 15.82 -1.04
CA VAL A 621 30.80 15.14 0.22
C VAL A 621 30.26 15.91 1.42
N ARG A 622 30.29 17.24 1.34
CA ARG A 622 29.79 18.15 2.37
C ARG A 622 28.27 18.02 2.57
N PHE A 623 27.49 18.06 1.50
CA PHE A 623 26.01 18.14 1.59
C PHE A 623 25.28 16.80 1.36
N SER A 624 25.95 15.73 0.91
CA SER A 624 25.32 14.40 0.77
C SER A 624 25.25 13.60 2.07
N ARG A 625 25.86 14.10 3.16
CA ARG A 625 25.65 13.57 4.51
C ARG A 625 24.27 13.99 5.02
N ARG A 626 23.46 13.03 5.47
CA ARG A 626 22.17 13.38 6.09
C ARG A 626 22.44 14.06 7.44
N GLY A 627 21.77 15.18 7.70
CA GLY A 627 22.07 16.02 8.87
C GLY A 627 23.30 16.93 8.72
N TRP A 628 23.82 17.13 7.51
CA TRP A 628 24.99 17.99 7.25
C TRP A 628 24.90 19.38 7.91
N TYR A 629 23.70 19.95 8.02
CA TYR A 629 23.48 21.27 8.61
C TYR A 629 23.78 21.32 10.11
N PHE A 630 23.82 20.19 10.83
CA PHE A 630 24.29 20.13 12.22
C PHE A 630 25.80 20.34 12.33
N ALA A 631 26.55 19.73 11.41
CA ALA A 631 28.00 19.91 11.30
C ALA A 631 28.35 21.29 10.71
N GLU A 632 27.58 21.76 9.74
CA GLU A 632 27.82 23.04 9.06
C GLU A 632 27.41 24.25 9.87
N ARG A 633 26.44 24.14 10.79
CA ARG A 633 25.96 25.28 11.58
C ARG A 633 25.60 26.44 10.62
N ALA A 634 26.03 27.66 10.91
CA ALA A 634 25.85 28.81 10.02
C ALA A 634 26.80 28.85 8.80
N ASN A 635 27.85 28.03 8.73
CA ASN A 635 28.94 28.16 7.75
C ASN A 635 28.47 28.13 6.29
N ALA A 636 27.47 27.29 5.97
CA ALA A 636 26.91 27.25 4.62
C ALA A 636 26.26 28.58 4.21
N HIS A 637 25.56 29.24 5.13
CA HIS A 637 24.91 30.53 4.89
C HIS A 637 25.88 31.71 4.95
N LEU A 638 26.95 31.62 5.74
CA LEU A 638 28.03 32.61 5.72
C LEU A 638 28.77 32.61 4.37
N GLN A 639 28.89 31.46 3.71
CA GLN A 639 29.59 31.32 2.43
C GLN A 639 28.69 31.56 1.21
N LEU A 640 27.48 31.01 1.23
CA LEU A 640 26.56 31.03 0.08
C LEU A 640 25.48 32.12 0.23
N GLY A 641 25.46 32.85 1.34
CA GLY A 641 24.49 33.91 1.61
C GLY A 641 23.23 33.43 2.36
N PRO A 642 22.32 34.36 2.65
CA PRO A 642 21.12 34.10 3.46
C PRO A 642 20.14 33.12 2.78
N ILE A 643 20.19 33.02 1.44
CA ILE A 643 19.40 32.11 0.60
C ILE A 643 20.27 31.47 -0.48
N TRP A 644 20.17 30.15 -0.64
CA TRP A 644 20.91 29.39 -1.67
C TRP A 644 20.21 28.07 -2.02
N ALA A 645 20.61 27.42 -3.12
CA ALA A 645 19.99 26.19 -3.61
C ALA A 645 20.93 24.97 -3.59
N LEU A 646 20.48 23.88 -2.96
CA LEU A 646 21.07 22.55 -3.06
C LEU A 646 20.36 21.76 -4.16
N VAL A 647 21.08 21.44 -5.23
CA VAL A 647 20.49 20.90 -6.47
C VAL A 647 20.94 19.46 -6.72
N SER A 648 19.98 18.57 -6.92
CA SER A 648 20.19 17.14 -7.22
C SER A 648 19.56 16.73 -8.56
N PRO A 649 19.75 15.48 -9.03
CA PRO A 649 19.04 14.97 -10.20
C PRO A 649 17.51 15.02 -10.09
N VAL A 650 16.94 14.94 -8.89
CA VAL A 650 15.49 14.82 -8.70
C VAL A 650 14.84 16.04 -8.08
N SER A 651 15.60 16.91 -7.39
CA SER A 651 15.04 18.02 -6.64
C SER A 651 15.93 19.27 -6.65
N ILE A 652 15.30 20.42 -6.42
CA ILE A 652 15.94 21.69 -6.09
C ILE A 652 15.45 22.04 -4.69
N ASN A 653 16.36 22.11 -3.71
CA ASN A 653 16.03 22.47 -2.33
C ASN A 653 16.66 23.82 -2.00
N ILE A 654 15.85 24.85 -1.80
CA ILE A 654 16.29 26.17 -1.37
C ILE A 654 16.42 26.18 0.15
N HIS A 655 17.58 26.60 0.65
CA HIS A 655 17.84 26.78 2.07
C HIS A 655 17.83 28.27 2.40
N VAL A 656 17.09 28.65 3.46
CA VAL A 656 17.05 30.03 3.97
C VAL A 656 17.33 30.04 5.47
N ALA A 657 18.14 30.99 5.90
CA ALA A 657 18.46 31.24 7.31
C ALA A 657 18.17 32.69 7.75
N ASP A 658 17.52 33.49 6.89
CA ASP A 658 17.10 34.85 7.21
C ASP A 658 15.83 34.83 8.10
N PRO A 659 15.86 35.44 9.29
CA PRO A 659 14.80 35.37 10.28
C PRO A 659 13.51 36.04 9.81
N ASP A 660 13.61 37.18 9.13
CA ASP A 660 12.44 37.95 8.67
C ASP A 660 11.75 37.25 7.50
N ALA A 661 12.53 36.69 6.57
CA ALA A 661 11.99 35.87 5.50
C ALA A 661 11.29 34.61 6.04
N ILE A 662 11.89 33.92 7.02
CA ILE A 662 11.25 32.75 7.62
C ILE A 662 9.98 33.16 8.37
N GLN A 663 10.00 34.27 9.11
CA GLN A 663 8.83 34.80 9.81
C GLN A 663 7.69 35.14 8.83
N ASP A 664 7.99 35.81 7.71
CA ASP A 664 7.01 36.11 6.66
C ASP A 664 6.37 34.82 6.12
N ILE A 665 7.20 33.83 5.83
CA ILE A 665 6.77 32.53 5.30
C ILE A 665 5.84 31.81 6.28
N VAL A 666 6.21 31.71 7.57
CA VAL A 666 5.41 30.94 8.55
C VAL A 666 4.14 31.66 9.00
N THR A 667 4.07 32.99 8.83
CA THR A 667 2.89 33.79 9.20
C THR A 667 1.87 33.95 8.06
N ARG A 668 2.29 33.89 6.79
CA ARG A 668 1.42 33.98 5.60
C ARG A 668 0.68 32.67 5.31
N LEU A 669 -0.30 32.38 6.14
CA LEU A 669 -1.05 31.12 6.13
C LEU A 669 -1.90 30.92 4.88
N GLY A 670 -1.76 29.76 4.25
CA GLY A 670 -2.48 29.37 3.03
C GLY A 670 -1.67 29.56 1.75
N ASP A 671 -0.77 30.56 1.76
CA ASP A 671 0.28 30.69 0.75
C ASP A 671 1.25 29.52 0.95
N PHE A 672 1.95 29.47 2.08
CA PHE A 672 3.06 28.54 2.32
C PHE A 672 2.55 27.19 2.86
N GLN A 673 2.56 26.16 2.02
CA GLN A 673 2.09 24.82 2.38
C GLN A 673 3.26 23.92 2.80
N ARG A 674 2.98 22.91 3.64
CA ARG A 674 3.97 21.87 3.93
C ARG A 674 4.21 21.01 2.68
N PRO A 675 5.41 20.43 2.50
CA PRO A 675 5.66 19.49 1.41
C PRO A 675 4.92 18.16 1.65
N THR A 676 3.62 18.14 1.34
CA THR A 676 2.72 16.99 1.61
C THR A 676 3.20 15.71 0.95
N ALA A 677 3.85 15.79 -0.21
CA ALA A 677 4.44 14.65 -0.91
C ALA A 677 5.60 14.00 -0.11
N GLU A 678 6.42 14.80 0.57
CA GLU A 678 7.53 14.31 1.40
C GLU A 678 7.05 13.77 2.74
N LEU A 679 6.00 14.40 3.30
CA LEU A 679 5.40 14.02 4.59
C LEU A 679 4.42 12.84 4.48
N LYS A 680 4.18 12.32 3.26
CA LYS A 680 3.31 11.16 3.01
C LYS A 680 3.73 9.90 3.76
N ILE A 681 5.02 9.83 4.10
CA ILE A 681 5.63 8.85 5.02
C ILE A 681 4.89 8.71 6.36
N LEU A 682 4.20 9.77 6.80
CA LEU A 682 3.45 9.80 8.06
C LEU A 682 2.02 9.25 7.94
N GLU A 683 1.54 8.94 6.72
CA GLU A 683 0.17 8.42 6.49
C GLU A 683 0.04 6.90 6.69
N LEU A 684 0.88 6.29 7.53
CA LEU A 684 0.94 4.83 7.70
C LEU A 684 -0.44 4.20 8.02
N TYR A 685 -1.28 4.92 8.76
CA TYR A 685 -2.63 4.48 9.15
C TYR A 685 -3.77 5.36 8.61
N GLY A 686 -3.46 6.37 7.77
CA GLY A 686 -4.43 7.29 7.16
C GLY A 686 -3.93 8.74 7.10
N PRO A 687 -4.68 9.66 6.44
CA PRO A 687 -4.31 11.07 6.34
C PRO A 687 -4.21 11.74 7.71
N CYS A 688 -3.26 12.68 7.87
CA CYS A 688 -2.97 13.30 9.16
C CYS A 688 -2.72 14.80 9.04
N ILE A 689 -2.62 15.52 10.15
CA ILE A 689 -2.29 16.95 10.17
C ILE A 689 -1.06 17.31 9.33
N SER A 690 -0.07 16.42 9.27
CA SER A 690 1.19 16.67 8.58
C SER A 690 1.05 16.62 7.07
N THR A 691 0.01 15.96 6.56
CA THR A 691 -0.28 15.82 5.13
C THR A 691 -1.56 16.53 4.67
N ALA A 692 -2.35 17.03 5.61
CA ALA A 692 -3.54 17.83 5.34
C ALA A 692 -3.18 19.16 4.62
N LYS A 693 -3.85 19.43 3.49
CA LYS A 693 -3.73 20.71 2.76
C LYS A 693 -4.43 21.82 3.53
N TRP A 694 -4.11 23.08 3.24
CA TRP A 694 -4.61 24.23 4.01
C TRP A 694 -6.14 24.28 4.24
N PRO A 695 -7.02 24.04 3.25
CA PRO A 695 -8.47 24.04 3.48
C PRO A 695 -8.94 22.96 4.48
N ASP A 696 -8.15 21.90 4.59
CA ASP A 696 -8.44 20.69 5.35
C ASP A 696 -7.72 20.67 6.72
N TRP A 697 -6.62 21.40 6.82
CA TRP A 697 -5.75 21.42 7.98
C TRP A 697 -6.44 21.88 9.28
N PRO A 698 -7.32 22.91 9.30
CA PRO A 698 -7.96 23.36 10.54
C PRO A 698 -8.80 22.30 11.24
N ARG A 699 -9.51 21.43 10.49
CA ARG A 699 -10.31 20.35 11.08
C ARG A 699 -9.45 19.23 11.68
N HIS A 700 -8.24 19.02 11.14
CA HIS A 700 -7.24 18.14 11.76
C HIS A 700 -6.61 18.77 13.01
N ARG A 701 -6.31 20.08 12.97
CA ARG A 701 -5.68 20.81 14.07
C ARG A 701 -6.54 20.85 15.32
N LYS A 702 -7.84 21.13 15.18
CA LYS A 702 -8.76 21.35 16.30
C LYS A 702 -8.81 20.17 17.30
N PRO A 703 -9.14 18.92 16.91
CA PRO A 703 -9.22 17.79 17.85
C PRO A 703 -7.86 17.42 18.45
N MET A 704 -6.76 17.68 17.76
CA MET A 704 -5.42 17.45 18.30
C MET A 704 -4.94 18.54 19.26
N ALA A 705 -5.35 19.79 19.09
CA ALA A 705 -4.93 20.89 19.96
C ALA A 705 -5.73 20.93 21.28
N THR A 706 -7.01 20.57 21.20
CA THR A 706 -7.97 20.62 22.32
C THR A 706 -7.51 19.93 23.61
N PRO A 707 -6.76 18.80 23.58
CA PRO A 707 -6.31 18.12 24.78
C PRO A 707 -5.13 18.76 25.52
N PHE A 708 -4.43 19.75 24.96
CA PHE A 708 -3.27 20.34 25.64
C PHE A 708 -3.67 21.46 26.61
N SER A 709 -4.48 21.12 27.63
CA SER A 709 -4.93 22.02 28.69
C SER A 709 -4.01 22.01 29.92
N GLU A 710 -4.08 23.04 30.76
CA GLU A 710 -3.31 23.11 32.03
C GLU A 710 -3.59 21.95 32.99
N THR A 711 -4.81 21.41 32.97
CA THR A 711 -5.15 20.20 33.76
C THR A 711 -4.35 18.99 33.29
N ILE A 712 -4.17 18.84 31.97
CA ILE A 712 -3.43 17.73 31.37
C ILE A 712 -1.92 17.92 31.61
N MET A 713 -1.43 19.16 31.65
CA MET A 713 -0.05 19.45 32.02
C MET A 713 0.30 19.01 33.45
N ALA A 714 -0.64 19.09 34.40
CA ALA A 714 -0.43 18.54 35.74
C ALA A 714 -0.26 17.00 35.71
N SER A 715 -0.99 16.30 34.83
CA SER A 715 -0.81 14.87 34.62
C SER A 715 0.53 14.54 33.93
N VAL A 716 0.94 15.35 32.94
CA VAL A 716 2.29 15.25 32.33
C VAL A 716 3.37 15.38 33.39
N TRP A 717 3.29 16.39 34.24
CA TRP A 717 4.23 16.62 35.34
C TRP A 717 4.32 15.41 36.28
N THR A 718 3.15 14.95 36.76
CA THR A 718 3.05 13.82 37.70
C THR A 718 3.65 12.55 37.12
N GLU A 719 3.33 12.24 35.87
CA GLU A 719 3.83 11.03 35.21
C GLU A 719 5.32 11.15 34.85
N SER A 720 5.78 12.31 34.38
CA SER A 720 7.20 12.55 34.09
C SER A 720 8.05 12.37 35.33
N ARG A 721 7.58 12.86 36.48
CA ARG A 721 8.20 12.62 37.78
C ARG A 721 8.26 11.13 38.11
N ARG A 722 7.13 10.42 38.01
CA ARG A 722 7.05 8.98 38.32
C ARG A 722 8.03 8.17 37.48
N GLN A 723 8.08 8.44 36.17
CA GLN A 723 9.01 7.76 35.26
C GLN A 723 10.47 8.13 35.55
N THR A 724 10.76 9.38 35.91
CA THR A 724 12.13 9.81 36.26
C THR A 724 12.62 9.13 37.53
N LEU A 725 11.77 9.02 38.56
CA LEU A 725 12.09 8.26 39.78
C LEU A 725 12.33 6.78 39.48
N GLY A 726 11.52 6.18 38.59
CA GLY A 726 11.77 4.82 38.09
C GLY A 726 13.12 4.67 37.38
N MET A 727 13.50 5.66 36.56
CA MET A 727 14.79 5.71 35.89
C MET A 727 15.96 5.83 36.87
N LEU A 728 15.82 6.66 37.91
CA LEU A 728 16.81 6.76 38.99
C LEU A 728 16.95 5.44 39.76
N GLY A 729 15.85 4.75 40.06
CA GLY A 729 15.88 3.45 40.72
C GLY A 729 16.64 2.37 39.94
N VAL A 730 16.64 2.43 38.60
CA VAL A 730 17.50 1.55 37.77
C VAL A 730 18.98 1.93 37.92
N VAL A 731 19.29 3.23 37.95
CA VAL A 731 20.66 3.74 38.12
C VAL A 731 21.24 3.34 39.48
N ASP A 732 20.46 3.46 40.55
CA ASP A 732 20.88 3.14 41.91
C ASP A 732 21.16 1.63 42.07
N LYS A 733 20.34 0.77 41.42
CA LYS A 733 20.54 -0.69 41.39
C LYS A 733 21.87 -1.11 40.73
N VAL A 734 22.40 -0.33 39.78
CA VAL A 734 23.65 -0.62 39.07
C VAL A 734 24.90 -0.15 39.85
N ARG A 735 24.75 0.22 41.13
CA ARG A 735 25.83 0.55 42.09
C ARG A 735 26.88 1.52 41.52
N ARG A 736 26.46 2.76 41.20
CA ARG A 736 27.34 3.94 40.97
C ARG A 736 28.44 3.82 39.89
N SER A 737 28.45 2.79 39.04
CA SER A 737 29.62 2.47 38.20
C SER A 737 29.47 2.80 36.70
N ARG A 738 28.24 2.74 36.15
CA ARG A 738 27.93 3.00 34.74
C ARG A 738 26.42 3.09 34.49
N HIS A 739 25.95 4.18 33.89
CA HIS A 739 24.62 4.18 33.29
C HIS A 739 24.65 3.46 31.93
N PRO A 740 23.75 2.48 31.64
CA PRO A 740 23.86 1.63 30.46
C PRO A 740 23.57 2.34 29.15
N SER A 741 22.40 2.99 29.02
CA SER A 741 22.07 3.81 27.86
C SER A 741 21.03 4.89 28.19
N TYR A 742 21.50 6.12 28.32
CA TYR A 742 20.65 7.27 28.64
C TYR A 742 19.63 7.56 27.53
N GLN A 743 20.04 7.43 26.26
CA GLN A 743 19.17 7.70 25.12
C GLN A 743 17.98 6.73 25.05
N ARG A 744 18.20 5.44 25.36
CA ARG A 744 17.12 4.44 25.43
C ARG A 744 16.20 4.73 26.60
N ASP A 745 16.75 5.07 27.76
CA ASP A 745 15.98 5.33 28.97
C ASP A 745 15.10 6.58 28.84
N THR A 746 15.61 7.65 28.22
CA THR A 746 14.79 8.83 27.90
C THR A 746 13.70 8.53 26.88
N ARG A 747 13.94 7.64 25.91
CA ARG A 747 12.92 7.19 24.94
C ARG A 747 11.80 6.43 25.64
N THR A 748 12.14 5.48 26.51
CA THR A 748 11.15 4.73 27.30
C THR A 748 10.34 5.68 28.20
N LEU A 749 11.02 6.61 28.87
CA LEU A 749 10.37 7.62 29.72
C LEU A 749 9.34 8.43 28.95
N SER A 750 9.75 9.10 27.86
CA SER A 750 8.86 9.97 27.08
C SER A 750 7.71 9.19 26.46
N LEU A 751 7.96 7.95 26.03
CA LEU A 751 6.93 7.07 25.49
C LEU A 751 5.89 6.70 26.57
N ASN A 752 6.34 6.35 27.78
CA ASN A 752 5.45 6.05 28.90
C ASN A 752 4.62 7.26 29.33
N VAL A 753 5.22 8.46 29.37
CA VAL A 753 4.51 9.72 29.66
C VAL A 753 3.39 9.95 28.63
N LEU A 754 3.72 9.83 27.34
CA LEU A 754 2.74 10.00 26.28
C LEU A 754 1.65 8.92 26.32
N ALA A 755 2.00 7.65 26.56
CA ALA A 755 1.05 6.55 26.66
C ALA A 755 0.05 6.74 27.82
N ALA A 756 0.55 7.17 28.99
CA ALA A 756 -0.27 7.39 30.17
C ALA A 756 -1.18 8.61 29.99
N VAL A 757 -0.63 9.76 29.60
CA VAL A 757 -1.37 11.03 29.55
C VAL A 757 -2.18 11.19 28.28
N GLY A 758 -1.63 10.77 27.14
CA GLY A 758 -2.30 10.83 25.85
C GLY A 758 -3.42 9.80 25.72
N PHE A 759 -3.16 8.57 26.16
CA PHE A 759 -3.98 7.39 25.84
C PHE A 759 -4.52 6.64 27.06
N GLY A 760 -4.20 7.06 28.29
CA GLY A 760 -4.68 6.43 29.51
C GLY A 760 -4.08 5.06 29.79
N LYS A 761 -2.89 4.75 29.23
CA LYS A 761 -2.17 3.49 29.44
C LYS A 761 -0.88 3.74 30.24
N PRO A 762 -0.91 3.71 31.58
CA PRO A 762 0.30 3.84 32.38
C PRO A 762 1.13 2.56 32.31
N TYR A 763 2.45 2.72 32.22
CA TYR A 763 3.43 1.63 32.22
C TYR A 763 4.48 1.89 33.30
N ASP A 764 4.99 0.84 33.92
CA ASP A 764 6.15 0.99 34.80
C ASP A 764 7.42 1.26 34.00
N PHE A 765 8.34 2.00 34.60
CA PHE A 765 9.62 2.29 33.97
C PHE A 765 10.45 1.01 33.89
N ARG A 766 10.89 0.66 32.67
CA ARG A 766 11.82 -0.44 32.41
C ARG A 766 13.09 0.13 31.81
N GLY A 767 14.20 -0.01 32.52
CA GLY A 767 15.48 0.53 32.09
C GLY A 767 16.15 -0.28 30.99
N SER A 768 17.15 0.32 30.37
CA SER A 768 17.93 -0.22 29.25
C SER A 768 18.70 -1.52 29.55
N THR A 769 18.84 -1.91 30.83
CA THR A 769 19.40 -3.20 31.25
C THR A 769 18.40 -4.35 31.25
N GLU A 770 17.09 -4.06 31.29
CA GLU A 770 16.08 -5.09 31.33
C GLU A 770 15.86 -5.65 29.91
N PRO A 771 15.76 -7.00 29.75
CA PRO A 771 15.56 -7.58 28.43
C PRO A 771 14.27 -7.05 27.80
N SER A 772 14.34 -6.69 26.52
CA SER A 772 13.13 -6.40 25.74
C SER A 772 12.25 -7.65 25.76
N VAL A 773 11.01 -7.54 26.23
CA VAL A 773 10.10 -8.68 26.26
C VAL A 773 9.86 -9.14 24.82
N ASP A 774 10.12 -10.42 24.55
CA ASP A 774 9.99 -10.99 23.20
C ASP A 774 8.53 -11.20 22.76
N GLU A 775 7.57 -10.98 23.65
CA GLU A 775 6.14 -10.95 23.32
C GLU A 775 5.76 -9.59 22.72
N ILE A 776 5.61 -9.56 21.40
CA ILE A 776 4.95 -8.46 20.68
C ILE A 776 3.45 -8.51 21.03
N GLY A 777 3.09 -7.93 22.17
CA GLY A 777 1.71 -7.88 22.66
C GLY A 777 1.30 -6.51 23.19
N GLU A 778 2.23 -5.72 23.70
CA GLU A 778 1.94 -4.41 24.29
C GLU A 778 2.09 -3.26 23.27
N TYR A 779 1.24 -2.24 23.41
CA TYR A 779 1.18 -1.04 22.56
C TYR A 779 2.56 -0.36 22.42
N ARG A 780 3.29 -0.22 23.53
CA ARG A 780 4.63 0.37 23.61
C ARG A 780 5.62 -0.34 22.69
N ASP A 781 5.67 -1.67 22.77
CA ASP A 781 6.68 -2.48 22.08
C ASP A 781 6.38 -2.57 20.57
N SER A 782 5.10 -2.55 20.23
CA SER A 782 4.64 -2.45 18.84
C SER A 782 5.06 -1.12 18.20
N LEU A 783 4.84 0.00 18.91
CA LEU A 783 5.26 1.32 18.44
C LEU A 783 6.78 1.43 18.29
N GLN A 784 7.55 1.00 19.29
CA GLN A 784 9.02 1.02 19.23
C GLN A 784 9.55 0.23 18.02
N THR A 785 9.00 -0.96 17.78
CA THR A 785 9.33 -1.79 16.61
C THR A 785 9.01 -1.06 15.29
N ILE A 786 7.89 -0.33 15.25
CA ILE A 786 7.51 0.48 14.07
C ILE A 786 8.53 1.58 13.82
N LEU A 787 8.92 2.33 14.85
CA LEU A 787 9.82 3.48 14.74
C LEU A 787 11.22 3.07 14.28
N ASP A 788 11.77 1.99 14.84
CA ASP A 788 13.11 1.52 14.49
C ASP A 788 13.19 0.97 13.05
N ASN A 789 12.04 0.59 12.47
CA ASN A 789 11.95 -0.01 11.14
C ASN A 789 11.12 0.83 10.15
N ILE A 790 10.88 2.11 10.44
CA ILE A 790 9.94 2.93 9.67
C ILE A 790 10.35 3.04 8.19
N ILE A 791 11.65 3.14 7.87
CA ILE A 791 12.14 3.18 6.48
C ILE A 791 11.77 1.89 5.73
N LEU A 792 11.93 0.74 6.37
CA LEU A 792 11.60 -0.55 5.76
C LEU A 792 10.08 -0.66 5.52
N MET A 793 9.27 -0.21 6.48
CA MET A 793 7.80 -0.22 6.37
C MET A 793 7.24 0.72 5.30
N LEU A 794 8.05 1.63 4.76
CA LEU A 794 7.66 2.47 3.62
C LEU A 794 7.89 1.80 2.28
N ILE A 795 8.96 1.01 2.20
CA ILE A 795 9.32 0.28 0.99
C ILE A 795 8.43 -0.96 0.88
N VAL A 796 8.12 -1.59 2.02
CA VAL A 796 7.38 -2.84 2.09
C VAL A 796 6.16 -2.65 3.00
N PRO A 797 4.93 -2.72 2.45
CA PRO A 797 3.72 -2.62 3.28
C PRO A 797 3.75 -3.64 4.40
N PHE A 798 3.35 -3.27 5.63
CA PHE A 798 3.45 -4.16 6.79
C PHE A 798 2.71 -5.51 6.60
N ARG A 799 1.62 -5.54 5.82
CA ARG A 799 0.93 -6.80 5.42
C ARG A 799 1.79 -7.75 4.60
N VAL A 800 2.72 -7.20 3.81
CA VAL A 800 3.72 -7.97 3.07
C VAL A 800 4.82 -8.42 4.03
N LEU A 801 5.24 -7.56 4.97
CA LEU A 801 6.20 -7.95 6.00
C LEU A 801 5.69 -9.14 6.85
N GLN A 802 4.39 -9.22 7.14
CA GLN A 802 3.78 -10.33 7.90
C GLN A 802 3.93 -11.71 7.26
N VAL A 803 4.04 -11.78 5.93
CA VAL A 803 4.17 -13.06 5.22
C VAL A 803 5.63 -13.47 4.98
N VAL A 804 6.59 -12.61 5.35
CA VAL A 804 8.03 -12.88 5.21
C VAL A 804 8.57 -13.49 6.51
N PRO A 805 9.24 -14.64 6.49
CA PRO A 805 9.72 -15.31 7.70
C PRO A 805 10.79 -14.51 8.46
N GLY A 806 10.89 -14.73 9.77
CA GLY A 806 11.92 -14.17 10.64
C GLY A 806 11.62 -12.74 11.13
N THR A 807 12.66 -11.91 11.27
CA THR A 807 12.57 -10.57 11.87
C THR A 807 11.61 -9.63 11.13
N TRP A 808 11.35 -9.87 9.85
CA TRP A 808 10.45 -9.04 9.03
C TRP A 808 8.97 -9.31 9.35
N ALA A 809 8.57 -10.57 9.61
CA ALA A 809 7.24 -10.89 10.15
C ALA A 809 6.97 -10.19 11.47
N ARG A 810 7.97 -10.11 12.36
CA ARG A 810 7.88 -9.37 13.63
C ARG A 810 7.53 -7.90 13.41
N ILE A 811 8.18 -7.25 12.44
CA ILE A 811 7.90 -5.86 12.07
C ILE A 811 6.48 -5.72 11.49
N GLY A 812 6.08 -6.63 10.61
CA GLY A 812 4.72 -6.64 10.04
C GLY A 812 3.63 -6.83 11.10
N ASN A 813 3.85 -7.74 12.06
CA ASN A 813 2.93 -8.05 13.15
C ASN A 813 2.82 -6.89 14.15
N ALA A 814 3.93 -6.20 14.46
CA ALA A 814 3.91 -4.97 15.24
C ALA A 814 3.02 -3.89 14.58
N GLY A 815 3.10 -3.74 13.26
CA GLY A 815 2.26 -2.82 12.49
C GLY A 815 0.75 -3.11 12.62
N VAL A 816 0.36 -4.39 12.65
CA VAL A 816 -1.05 -4.80 12.84
C VAL A 816 -1.49 -4.66 14.29
N SER A 817 -0.66 -5.11 15.24
CA SER A 817 -0.96 -5.05 16.67
C SER A 817 -1.20 -3.62 17.12
N PHE A 818 -0.32 -2.69 16.73
CA PHE A 818 -0.46 -1.27 17.02
C PHE A 818 -1.77 -0.68 16.49
N LYS A 819 -2.18 -1.05 15.27
CA LYS A 819 -3.48 -0.62 14.70
C LYS A 819 -4.65 -1.12 15.54
N ASN A 820 -4.62 -2.40 15.93
CA ASN A 820 -5.68 -3.01 16.73
C ASN A 820 -5.78 -2.34 18.10
N ASP A 821 -4.67 -1.93 18.70
CA ASP A 821 -4.68 -1.19 19.95
C ASP A 821 -5.31 0.20 19.82
N MET A 822 -5.01 0.94 18.75
CA MET A 822 -5.67 2.23 18.49
C MET A 822 -7.18 2.08 18.28
N VAL A 823 -7.63 1.00 17.63
CA VAL A 823 -9.05 0.69 17.46
C VAL A 823 -9.71 0.49 18.83
N LYS A 824 -9.15 -0.39 19.67
CA LYS A 824 -9.67 -0.64 21.03
C LYS A 824 -9.72 0.61 21.89
N MET A 825 -8.70 1.48 21.78
CA MET A 825 -8.67 2.76 22.49
C MET A 825 -9.82 3.68 22.06
N LEU A 826 -10.08 3.78 20.75
CA LEU A 826 -11.15 4.61 20.21
C LEU A 826 -12.55 4.09 20.60
N GLU A 827 -12.73 2.77 20.55
CA GLU A 827 -13.97 2.10 20.99
C GLU A 827 -14.22 2.36 22.49
N SER A 828 -13.23 2.08 23.34
CA SER A 828 -13.34 2.30 24.79
C SER A 828 -13.60 3.76 25.15
N ALA A 829 -12.94 4.71 24.48
CA ALA A 829 -13.19 6.14 24.67
C ALA A 829 -14.61 6.56 24.23
N THR A 830 -15.14 5.93 23.18
CA THR A 830 -16.50 6.17 22.69
C THR A 830 -17.55 5.65 23.67
N GLU A 831 -17.38 4.42 24.17
CA GLU A 831 -18.24 3.83 25.19
C GLU A 831 -18.23 4.64 26.49
N GLY A 832 -17.06 5.09 26.94
CA GLY A 832 -16.93 5.91 28.14
C GLY A 832 -17.70 7.23 28.06
N LEU A 833 -17.65 7.90 26.91
CA LEU A 833 -18.40 9.15 26.68
C LEU A 833 -19.92 8.90 26.59
N GLN A 834 -20.35 7.80 25.97
CA GLN A 834 -21.78 7.43 25.90
C GLN A 834 -22.37 7.11 27.27
N GLN A 835 -21.58 6.54 28.18
CA GLN A 835 -21.99 6.24 29.56
C GLN A 835 -21.95 7.46 30.49
N GLY A 836 -21.70 8.67 29.97
CA GLY A 836 -21.63 9.89 30.77
C GLY A 836 -20.42 9.94 31.72
N ARG A 837 -19.44 9.04 31.56
CA ARG A 837 -18.19 9.12 32.34
C ARG A 837 -17.48 10.39 31.89
N LYS A 838 -17.10 11.27 32.83
CA LYS A 838 -16.20 12.40 32.53
C LYS A 838 -14.96 11.79 31.87
N GLY A 839 -14.75 12.11 30.59
CA GLY A 839 -13.66 11.53 29.80
C GLY A 839 -12.37 11.61 30.61
N SER A 840 -11.63 10.50 30.69
CA SER A 840 -10.27 10.52 31.23
C SER A 840 -9.52 11.63 30.50
N GLY A 841 -8.83 12.51 31.24
CA GLY A 841 -8.24 13.74 30.72
C GLY A 841 -7.08 13.53 29.75
N GLY A 842 -7.31 12.85 28.63
CA GLY A 842 -6.35 12.57 27.57
C GLY A 842 -6.82 13.08 26.21
N ILE A 843 -6.19 12.58 25.15
CA ILE A 843 -6.36 13.09 23.79
C ILE A 843 -7.63 12.53 23.11
N MET A 844 -8.06 11.33 23.52
CA MET A 844 -9.16 10.58 22.91
C MET A 844 -10.52 11.30 22.87
N PRO A 845 -10.98 12.03 23.91
CA PRO A 845 -12.28 12.71 23.85
C PRO A 845 -12.38 13.75 22.71
N GLY A 846 -11.26 14.38 22.34
CA GLY A 846 -11.20 15.31 21.20
C GLY A 846 -11.48 14.60 19.88
N PHE A 847 -10.92 13.41 19.69
CA PHE A 847 -11.13 12.59 18.50
C PHE A 847 -12.50 11.94 18.45
N VAL A 848 -13.05 11.47 19.58
CA VAL A 848 -14.42 10.94 19.63
C VAL A 848 -15.44 12.02 19.24
N ARG A 849 -15.28 13.25 19.73
CA ARG A 849 -16.15 14.37 19.30
C ARG A 849 -16.00 14.67 17.80
N ALA A 850 -14.79 14.58 17.27
CA ALA A 850 -14.56 14.80 15.84
C ALA A 850 -15.18 13.71 14.97
N VAL A 851 -15.17 12.44 15.41
CA VAL A 851 -15.81 11.33 14.68
C VAL A 851 -17.32 11.40 14.76
N ASP A 852 -17.88 11.77 15.91
CA ASP A 852 -19.31 11.98 16.10
C ASP A 852 -19.81 13.16 15.25
N GLN A 853 -19.06 14.27 15.23
CA GLN A 853 -19.33 15.39 14.34
C GLN A 853 -19.27 14.96 12.85
N TYR A 854 -18.28 14.15 12.47
CA TYR A 854 -18.19 13.62 11.12
C TYR A 854 -19.40 12.75 10.76
N HIS A 855 -19.84 11.88 11.66
CA HIS A 855 -21.02 11.04 11.46
C HIS A 855 -22.31 11.85 11.35
N ARG A 856 -22.50 12.87 12.20
CA ARG A 856 -23.66 13.78 12.15
C ARG A 856 -23.71 14.58 10.86
N GLU A 857 -22.59 15.18 10.45
CA GLU A 857 -22.49 15.95 9.21
C GLU A 857 -22.67 15.05 7.98
N SER A 858 -22.14 13.81 8.03
CA SER A 858 -22.35 12.83 6.96
C SER A 858 -23.81 12.40 6.86
N ALA A 859 -24.51 12.22 7.97
CA ALA A 859 -25.93 11.85 8.00
C ALA A 859 -26.85 13.01 7.58
N ALA A 860 -26.49 14.26 7.87
CA ALA A 860 -27.28 15.44 7.53
C ALA A 860 -27.18 15.83 6.05
N ASP A 861 -26.01 15.72 5.43
CA ASP A 861 -25.80 16.00 4.01
C ASP A 861 -24.75 15.04 3.39
N PRO A 862 -25.20 13.92 2.78
CA PRO A 862 -24.36 12.95 2.05
C PRO A 862 -23.55 13.52 0.89
N ASP A 863 -24.02 14.63 0.31
CA ASP A 863 -23.56 15.19 -0.97
C ASP A 863 -22.84 16.55 -0.82
N ALA A 864 -22.68 17.04 0.42
CA ALA A 864 -21.95 18.27 0.72
C ALA A 864 -20.57 18.28 0.06
N LYS A 865 -20.39 19.12 -0.95
CA LYS A 865 -19.13 19.28 -1.70
C LYS A 865 -18.04 20.05 -0.94
N GLY A 866 -18.28 20.41 0.33
CA GLY A 866 -17.33 21.11 1.21
C GLY A 866 -16.62 20.16 2.20
N ALA A 867 -15.44 20.55 2.68
CA ALA A 867 -14.75 19.80 3.73
C ALA A 867 -15.62 19.76 5.00
N LYS A 868 -16.00 18.54 5.43
CA LYS A 868 -16.71 18.31 6.70
C LYS A 868 -15.85 18.81 7.86
N LYS A 869 -16.45 19.34 8.92
CA LYS A 869 -15.69 19.84 10.09
C LYS A 869 -15.20 18.70 10.99
N GLY A 870 -15.83 17.52 10.93
CA GLY A 870 -15.39 16.32 11.64
C GLY A 870 -14.22 15.58 10.97
N LEU A 871 -13.71 14.54 11.65
CA LEU A 871 -12.68 13.63 11.14
C LEU A 871 -13.22 12.20 10.98
N SER A 872 -12.84 11.54 9.89
CA SER A 872 -13.09 10.11 9.66
C SER A 872 -12.20 9.23 10.55
N VAL A 873 -12.53 7.94 10.64
CA VAL A 873 -11.77 6.97 11.46
C VAL A 873 -10.32 6.81 10.98
N ASP A 874 -10.09 6.73 9.66
CA ASP A 874 -8.74 6.64 9.11
C ASP A 874 -7.92 7.92 9.38
N GLU A 875 -8.57 9.09 9.33
CA GLU A 875 -7.93 10.35 9.69
C GLU A 875 -7.57 10.41 11.18
N ILE A 876 -8.43 9.87 12.05
CA ILE A 876 -8.13 9.77 13.48
C ILE A 876 -6.91 8.87 13.70
N PHE A 877 -6.85 7.69 13.09
CA PHE A 877 -5.68 6.81 13.22
C PHE A 877 -4.40 7.44 12.65
N GLY A 878 -4.49 8.17 11.53
CA GLY A 878 -3.37 8.95 11.00
C GLY A 878 -2.87 10.00 12.01
N ASN A 879 -3.78 10.73 12.66
CA ASN A 879 -3.39 11.74 13.66
C ASN A 879 -2.87 11.13 14.97
N LEU A 880 -3.45 10.01 15.44
CA LEU A 880 -2.95 9.29 16.62
C LEU A 880 -1.52 8.80 16.39
N PHE A 881 -1.24 8.20 15.23
CA PHE A 881 0.11 7.77 14.88
C PHE A 881 1.10 8.94 14.79
N VAL A 882 0.71 10.09 14.24
CA VAL A 882 1.60 11.27 14.22
C VAL A 882 1.85 11.83 15.62
N ILE A 883 0.86 11.81 16.51
CA ILE A 883 1.06 12.20 17.92
C ILE A 883 2.05 11.27 18.60
N ASP A 884 1.88 9.96 18.40
CA ASP A 884 2.82 8.95 18.89
C ASP A 884 4.21 9.17 18.32
N PHE A 885 4.35 9.26 17.00
CA PHE A 885 5.62 9.41 16.32
C PHE A 885 6.36 10.71 16.71
N ALA A 886 5.69 11.86 16.58
CA ALA A 886 6.29 13.17 16.75
C ALA A 886 6.33 13.64 18.21
N GLY A 887 5.49 13.09 19.09
CA GLY A 887 5.32 13.57 20.47
C GLY A 887 6.38 13.06 21.45
N HIS A 888 6.78 11.79 21.37
CA HIS A 888 7.73 11.22 22.34
C HIS A 888 9.19 11.32 21.88
N ASP A 889 9.50 10.97 20.62
CA ASP A 889 10.89 10.76 20.19
C ASP A 889 11.65 12.10 20.12
N THR A 890 10.99 13.21 19.79
CA THR A 890 11.63 14.55 19.83
C THR A 890 11.96 15.01 21.25
N SER A 891 11.04 14.78 22.22
CA SER A 891 11.27 15.13 23.63
C SER A 891 12.41 14.29 24.20
N ALA A 892 12.36 12.97 23.98
CA ALA A 892 13.38 12.03 24.43
C ALA A 892 14.78 12.39 23.91
N ASN A 893 14.91 12.65 22.60
CA ASN A 893 16.20 13.01 22.02
C ASN A 893 16.72 14.36 22.56
N THR A 894 15.83 15.34 22.78
CA THR A 894 16.23 16.64 23.37
C THR A 894 16.70 16.47 24.82
N LEU A 895 16.02 15.65 25.61
CA LEU A 895 16.43 15.29 26.98
C LEU A 895 17.78 14.56 27.01
N ALA A 896 18.04 13.69 26.02
CA ALA A 896 19.33 13.02 25.86
C ALA A 896 20.46 14.02 25.59
N PHE A 897 20.26 14.99 24.68
CA PHE A 897 21.22 16.07 24.45
C PHE A 897 21.44 16.90 25.72
N ALA A 898 20.37 17.37 26.36
CA ALA A 898 20.45 18.22 27.55
C ALA A 898 21.22 17.54 28.69
N THR A 899 21.02 16.24 28.89
CA THR A 899 21.67 15.50 29.97
C THR A 899 23.14 15.25 29.70
N LEU A 900 23.51 14.96 28.44
CA LEU A 900 24.92 14.85 28.06
C LEU A 900 25.64 16.21 28.20
N LEU A 901 25.00 17.30 27.78
CA LEU A 901 25.53 18.66 27.95
C LEU A 901 25.71 19.00 29.43
N LEU A 902 24.71 18.74 30.27
CA LEU A 902 24.84 18.93 31.73
C LEU A 902 25.94 18.07 32.34
N ALA A 903 26.19 16.86 31.83
CA ALA A 903 27.29 16.02 32.32
C ALA A 903 28.68 16.53 31.92
N ALA A 904 28.78 17.31 30.85
CA ALA A 904 30.01 18.00 30.44
C ALA A 904 30.20 19.36 31.15
N HIS A 905 29.14 19.95 31.70
CA HIS A 905 29.17 21.27 32.32
C HIS A 905 28.74 21.21 33.80
N PRO A 906 29.63 20.77 34.72
CA PRO A 906 29.33 20.67 36.15
C PRO A 906 28.92 22.00 36.80
N ASP A 907 29.45 23.11 36.29
CA ASP A 907 29.10 24.48 36.67
C ASP A 907 27.63 24.79 36.39
N VAL A 908 27.14 24.44 35.19
CA VAL A 908 25.72 24.57 34.83
C VAL A 908 24.87 23.60 35.63
N GLN A 909 25.39 22.41 35.93
CA GLN A 909 24.69 21.40 36.73
C GLN A 909 24.50 21.88 38.19
N ALA A 910 25.51 22.52 38.78
CA ALA A 910 25.42 23.16 40.09
C ALA A 910 24.48 24.37 40.07
N TRP A 911 24.54 25.19 39.02
CA TRP A 911 23.63 26.32 38.80
C TRP A 911 22.17 25.87 38.71
N LEU A 912 21.88 24.79 37.97
CA LEU A 912 20.53 24.22 37.89
C LEU A 912 20.08 23.61 39.22
N ALA A 913 20.96 22.89 39.93
CA ALA A 913 20.64 22.30 41.23
C ALA A 913 20.32 23.33 42.31
N ALA A 914 21.01 24.48 42.31
CA ALA A 914 20.72 25.59 43.22
C ALA A 914 19.28 26.12 43.07
N GLU A 915 18.76 26.23 41.85
CA GLU A 915 17.35 26.58 41.63
C GLU A 915 16.43 25.51 42.18
N ILE A 916 16.71 24.24 41.88
CA ILE A 916 15.86 23.13 42.32
C ILE A 916 15.77 23.10 43.85
N GLU A 917 16.88 23.32 44.56
CA GLU A 917 16.89 23.39 46.02
C GLU A 917 16.05 24.55 46.55
N ALA A 918 16.25 25.76 45.99
CA ALA A 918 15.53 26.96 46.40
C ALA A 918 14.01 26.86 46.14
N VAL A 919 13.61 26.21 45.04
CA VAL A 919 12.19 26.05 44.66
C VAL A 919 11.52 24.88 45.40
N ALA A 920 12.25 23.80 45.68
CA ALA A 920 11.71 22.62 46.36
C ALA A 920 11.44 22.88 47.85
N GLU A 921 12.11 23.86 48.47
CA GLU A 921 11.93 24.24 49.89
C GLU A 921 12.04 23.01 50.82
N GLY A 922 12.96 22.08 50.52
CA GLY A 922 13.16 20.85 51.28
C GLY A 922 12.11 19.75 51.10
N LYS A 923 11.09 19.94 50.26
CA LYS A 923 10.04 18.94 50.00
C LYS A 923 10.57 17.76 49.17
N PRO A 924 10.16 16.51 49.49
CA PRO A 924 10.50 15.36 48.67
C PRO A 924 9.85 15.46 47.28
N VAL A 925 10.46 14.81 46.29
CA VAL A 925 10.05 14.90 44.88
C VAL A 925 8.59 14.49 44.70
N GLU A 926 8.12 13.51 45.46
CA GLU A 926 6.75 12.98 45.51
C GLU A 926 5.69 14.03 45.87
N GLU A 927 6.07 15.12 46.52
CA GLU A 927 5.17 16.21 46.93
C GLU A 927 5.16 17.40 45.94
N TRP A 928 5.98 17.35 44.88
CA TRP A 928 6.11 18.45 43.93
C TRP A 928 4.87 18.65 43.06
N ASP A 929 4.17 19.77 43.25
CA ASP A 929 3.01 20.18 42.44
C ASP A 929 3.38 21.01 41.22
N TYR A 930 2.75 20.70 40.08
CA TYR A 930 2.97 21.38 38.79
C TYR A 930 2.80 22.91 38.88
N LYS A 931 1.71 23.40 39.50
CA LYS A 931 1.37 24.84 39.48
C LYS A 931 2.34 25.66 40.33
N GLN A 932 2.94 25.04 41.35
CA GLN A 932 3.88 25.70 42.25
C GLN A 932 5.32 25.64 41.72
N MET A 933 5.72 24.50 41.19
CA MET A 933 7.10 24.22 40.79
C MET A 933 7.42 24.78 39.41
N PHE A 934 6.65 24.39 38.39
CA PHE A 934 6.99 24.66 36.99
C PHE A 934 7.26 26.15 36.68
N PRO A 935 6.44 27.12 37.16
CA PRO A 935 6.67 28.54 36.84
C PRO A 935 7.96 29.12 37.42
N LYS A 936 8.51 28.50 38.48
CA LYS A 936 9.72 28.96 39.18
C LYS A 936 11.01 28.28 38.68
N LEU A 937 10.90 27.18 37.94
CA LEU A 937 12.04 26.41 37.42
C LEU A 937 12.58 26.99 36.10
N ASN A 938 13.04 28.23 36.14
CA ASN A 938 13.50 28.97 34.98
C ASN A 938 14.87 28.51 34.45
N ARG A 939 15.79 28.04 35.29
CA ARG A 939 17.07 27.44 34.89
C ARG A 939 16.87 26.09 34.20
N CYS A 940 15.96 25.25 34.69
CA CYS A 940 15.55 24.03 33.98
C CYS A 940 14.99 24.34 32.58
N ARG A 941 14.14 25.37 32.47
CA ARG A 941 13.63 25.85 31.18
C ARG A 941 14.74 26.40 30.28
N ALA A 942 15.69 27.14 30.85
CA ALA A 942 16.82 27.72 30.15
C ALA A 942 17.74 26.65 29.54
N VAL A 943 18.03 25.59 30.29
CA VAL A 943 18.77 24.41 29.81
C VAL A 943 18.05 23.77 28.63
N PHE A 944 16.74 23.59 28.74
CA PHE A 944 15.93 23.00 27.67
C PHE A 944 15.90 23.88 26.41
N TYR A 945 15.68 25.18 26.55
CA TYR A 945 15.63 26.13 25.44
C TYR A 945 16.99 26.29 24.75
N GLU A 946 18.08 26.33 25.51
CA GLU A 946 19.43 26.40 24.93
C GLU A 946 19.79 25.12 24.19
N THR A 947 19.34 23.97 24.70
CA THR A 947 19.49 22.69 24.00
C THR A 947 18.72 22.71 22.68
N LEU A 948 17.47 23.19 22.66
CA LEU A 948 16.67 23.33 21.43
C LEU A 948 17.26 24.36 20.46
N ARG A 949 17.90 25.42 20.94
CA ARG A 949 18.60 26.40 20.09
C ARG A 949 19.70 25.72 19.28
N LEU A 950 20.51 24.90 19.94
CA LEU A 950 21.62 24.21 19.28
C LEU A 950 21.15 22.96 18.52
N PHE A 951 20.16 22.24 19.01
CA PHE A 951 19.69 20.99 18.41
C PHE A 951 18.20 21.07 18.00
N PRO A 952 17.83 22.04 17.14
CA PRO A 952 16.43 22.21 16.76
C PRO A 952 15.96 21.07 15.84
N PRO A 953 14.69 20.63 15.97
CA PRO A 953 14.07 19.79 14.96
C PRO A 953 14.06 20.47 13.58
N PRO A 954 14.15 19.72 12.47
CA PRO A 954 14.13 20.29 11.12
C PRO A 954 12.74 20.81 10.75
N TYR A 955 12.66 21.87 9.95
CA TYR A 955 11.40 22.51 9.59
C TYR A 955 11.29 22.73 8.07
N PRO A 956 10.79 21.73 7.31
CA PRO A 956 10.64 21.81 5.86
C PRO A 956 9.41 22.64 5.46
N LEU A 957 9.53 23.41 4.38
CA LEU A 957 8.52 24.37 3.91
C LEU A 957 8.35 24.26 2.37
N CYS A 958 7.18 24.62 1.85
CA CYS A 958 6.96 24.70 0.40
C CYS A 958 6.29 26.04 0.06
N PRO A 959 7.09 27.10 -0.12
CA PRO A 959 6.61 28.42 -0.43
C PRO A 959 6.04 28.53 -1.84
N PRO A 960 4.85 29.12 -2.04
CA PRO A 960 4.57 29.78 -3.29
C PRO A 960 5.35 31.10 -3.35
N SER A 961 5.79 31.43 -4.55
CA SER A 961 6.29 32.75 -4.89
C SER A 961 5.28 33.86 -4.52
N PRO A 962 5.71 35.06 -4.09
CA PRO A 962 7.10 35.50 -3.92
C PRO A 962 7.63 35.36 -2.47
N VAL A 963 8.96 35.17 -2.35
CA VAL A 963 9.71 35.21 -1.08
C VAL A 963 10.68 36.38 -1.09
N THR A 964 10.64 37.24 -0.09
CA THR A 964 11.59 38.36 0.06
C THR A 964 12.66 38.02 1.09
N VAL A 965 13.93 38.21 0.72
CA VAL A 965 15.09 38.02 1.61
C VAL A 965 15.97 39.26 1.49
N GLY A 966 16.09 40.04 2.57
CA GLY A 966 16.66 41.38 2.51
C GLY A 966 15.93 42.25 1.48
N ASP A 967 16.68 42.92 0.60
CA ASP A 967 16.12 43.83 -0.42
C ASP A 967 15.71 43.11 -1.73
N ARG A 968 15.79 41.77 -1.79
CA ARG A 968 15.53 41.01 -3.02
C ARG A 968 14.32 40.11 -2.87
N THR A 969 13.45 40.15 -3.88
CA THR A 969 12.28 39.26 -3.99
C THR A 969 12.55 38.18 -5.02
N TYR A 970 12.36 36.92 -4.62
CA TYR A 970 12.57 35.73 -5.42
C TYR A 970 11.24 35.10 -5.80
N THR A 971 11.06 34.83 -7.10
CA THR A 971 9.92 34.08 -7.63
C THR A 971 10.26 32.59 -7.66
N VAL A 972 9.86 31.87 -6.61
CA VAL A 972 10.09 30.42 -6.49
C VAL A 972 9.07 29.64 -7.35
N PRO A 973 9.51 28.84 -8.34
CA PRO A 973 8.62 28.03 -9.16
C PRO A 973 7.97 26.88 -8.38
N VAL A 974 6.81 26.43 -8.85
CA VAL A 974 6.16 25.21 -8.34
C VAL A 974 7.09 24.00 -8.53
N GLY A 975 7.17 23.15 -7.50
CA GLY A 975 8.01 21.94 -7.51
C GLY A 975 9.45 22.16 -7.04
N VAL A 976 9.79 23.35 -6.54
CA VAL A 976 11.02 23.63 -5.81
C VAL A 976 10.76 23.54 -4.31
N ASN A 977 11.57 22.75 -3.62
CA ASN A 977 11.46 22.59 -2.17
C ASN A 977 12.15 23.75 -1.45
N PHE A 978 11.72 24.02 -0.23
CA PHE A 978 12.34 25.05 0.61
C PHE A 978 12.54 24.52 2.03
N THR A 979 13.57 24.98 2.71
CA THR A 979 13.87 24.53 4.07
C THR A 979 14.33 25.72 4.88
N ALA A 980 13.62 25.98 5.99
CA ALA A 980 14.11 26.88 7.02
C ALA A 980 15.27 26.20 7.74
N ASN A 981 16.49 26.69 7.51
CA ASN A 981 17.69 26.15 8.13
C ASN A 981 17.82 26.72 9.55
N LEU A 982 16.99 26.20 10.46
CA LEU A 982 16.92 26.66 11.86
C LEU A 982 18.30 26.61 12.50
N ARG A 983 19.03 25.51 12.32
CA ARG A 983 20.37 25.33 12.89
C ARG A 983 21.34 26.43 12.44
N ALA A 984 21.31 26.82 11.16
CA ALA A 984 22.15 27.92 10.68
C ALA A 984 21.76 29.26 11.31
N MET A 985 20.47 29.60 11.31
CA MET A 985 19.98 30.84 11.92
C MET A 985 20.30 30.91 13.42
N GLN A 986 20.08 29.82 14.15
CA GLN A 986 20.29 29.70 15.59
C GLN A 986 21.77 29.71 16.00
N THR A 987 22.67 29.55 15.03
CA THR A 987 24.13 29.61 15.23
C THR A 987 24.77 30.69 14.36
N HIS A 988 23.97 31.66 13.88
CA HIS A 988 24.48 32.74 13.04
C HIS A 988 25.03 33.87 13.93
N PRO A 989 26.28 34.32 13.72
CA PRO A 989 26.91 35.32 14.60
C PRO A 989 26.25 36.70 14.54
N GLN A 990 25.46 36.99 13.50
CA GLN A 990 24.66 38.23 13.42
C GLN A 990 23.53 38.27 14.46
N TYR A 991 22.97 37.11 14.83
CA TYR A 991 21.77 37.04 15.68
C TYR A 991 22.08 36.56 17.09
N TRP A 992 23.18 35.82 17.29
CA TRP A 992 23.54 35.22 18.56
C TRP A 992 24.98 35.55 18.93
N SER A 993 25.20 35.99 20.17
CA SER A 993 26.54 36.07 20.75
C SER A 993 26.98 34.71 21.29
N ASN A 994 28.26 34.36 21.12
CA ASN A 994 28.80 33.02 21.40
C ASN A 994 27.94 31.92 20.75
N GLU A 995 27.69 32.09 19.45
CA GLU A 995 26.62 31.45 18.69
C GLU A 995 26.68 29.93 18.68
N THR A 996 27.88 29.34 18.84
CA THR A 996 28.06 27.90 18.88
C THR A 996 28.20 27.31 20.29
N GLN A 997 28.37 28.16 21.31
CA GLN A 997 28.55 27.71 22.69
C GLN A 997 27.19 27.43 23.33
N TRP A 998 27.12 26.38 24.14
CA TRP A 998 25.93 26.06 24.93
C TRP A 998 25.95 26.88 26.23
N GLN A 999 25.12 27.92 26.29
CA GLN A 999 25.09 28.90 27.38
C GLN A 999 23.65 29.10 27.90
N PRO A 1000 23.16 28.26 28.82
CA PRO A 1000 21.78 28.34 29.31
C PRO A 1000 21.43 29.66 30.00
N TRP A 1001 22.36 30.33 30.68
CA TRP A 1001 22.09 31.60 31.37
C TRP A 1001 21.64 32.73 30.44
N ARG A 1002 21.82 32.63 29.11
CA ARG A 1002 21.34 33.64 28.15
C ARG A 1002 19.82 33.85 28.17
N TRP A 1003 19.08 32.87 28.69
CA TRP A 1003 17.62 32.91 28.80
C TRP A 1003 17.14 33.57 30.10
N ILE A 1004 18.06 34.12 30.91
CA ILE A 1004 17.77 34.77 32.20
C ILE A 1004 18.21 36.24 32.16
N VAL A 1005 17.32 37.16 32.54
CA VAL A 1005 17.57 38.63 32.45
C VAL A 1005 18.12 39.21 33.75
N ASN A 1006 17.70 38.66 34.89
CA ASN A 1006 18.10 39.07 36.24
C ASN A 1006 18.71 37.86 36.96
N PRO A 1007 19.92 37.41 36.58
CA PRO A 1007 20.56 36.27 37.21
C PRO A 1007 20.73 36.54 38.71
N ALA A 1008 20.37 35.55 39.53
CA ALA A 1008 20.39 35.68 40.98
C ALA A 1008 21.82 35.86 41.51
N ALA A 1009 21.99 36.77 42.47
CA ALA A 1009 23.28 37.01 43.11
C ALA A 1009 23.64 35.87 44.10
N THR A 1010 22.64 35.20 44.67
CA THR A 1010 22.82 34.03 45.53
C THR A 1010 21.91 32.87 45.11
N PRO A 1011 22.26 31.60 45.44
CA PRO A 1011 21.44 30.42 45.14
C PRO A 1011 19.98 30.52 45.60
N GLU A 1012 19.72 31.13 46.76
CA GLU A 1012 18.40 31.23 47.38
C GLU A 1012 17.46 32.17 46.61
N GLN A 1013 18.04 33.11 45.85
CA GLN A 1013 17.30 34.06 45.01
C GLN A 1013 16.94 33.47 43.63
N ALA A 1014 17.39 32.25 43.30
CA ALA A 1014 17.18 31.64 41.99
C ALA A 1014 15.70 31.58 41.56
N ALA A 1015 14.78 31.39 42.51
CA ALA A 1015 13.34 31.36 42.24
C ALA A 1015 12.73 32.71 41.78
N GLN A 1016 13.49 33.81 41.89
CA GLN A 1016 13.09 35.17 41.50
C GLN A 1016 13.65 35.57 40.11
N GLU A 1017 14.42 34.68 39.48
CA GLU A 1017 14.93 34.89 38.13
C GLU A 1017 13.78 34.94 37.12
N THR A 1018 13.93 35.76 36.09
CA THR A 1018 12.95 35.96 35.03
C THR A 1018 13.44 35.31 33.75
N PHE A 1019 12.61 34.42 33.22
CA PHE A 1019 12.85 33.76 31.95
C PHE A 1019 12.54 34.69 30.78
N PHE A 1020 13.47 34.79 29.84
CA PHE A 1020 13.35 35.60 28.63
C PHE A 1020 13.52 34.76 27.38
N VAL A 1021 12.67 35.03 26.40
CA VAL A 1021 12.79 34.49 25.04
C VAL A 1021 13.06 35.68 24.11
N PRO A 1022 14.12 35.63 23.27
CA PRO A 1022 14.42 36.67 22.30
C PRO A 1022 13.28 36.96 21.32
N SER A 1023 13.44 38.00 20.48
CA SER A 1023 12.43 38.41 19.51
C SER A 1023 11.90 37.24 18.68
N LYS A 1024 10.59 37.27 18.40
CA LYS A 1024 9.84 36.16 17.79
C LYS A 1024 10.49 35.61 16.50
N ASN A 1025 11.16 36.45 15.73
CA ASN A 1025 11.77 36.09 14.45
C ASN A 1025 13.12 35.34 14.55
N ILE A 1026 13.75 35.15 15.71
CA ILE A 1026 15.08 34.50 15.78
C ILE A 1026 15.10 33.16 16.53
N PHE A 1027 13.99 32.74 17.15
CA PHE A 1027 13.90 31.48 17.89
C PHE A 1027 12.55 30.76 17.75
N PHE A 1028 12.47 29.74 16.89
CA PHE A 1028 11.23 28.99 16.63
C PHE A 1028 11.44 27.46 16.49
N PRO A 1029 11.96 26.77 17.52
CA PRO A 1029 12.19 25.32 17.45
C PRO A 1029 10.91 24.48 17.36
N TRP A 1030 9.74 25.05 17.67
CA TRP A 1030 8.41 24.45 17.48
C TRP A 1030 7.68 24.94 16.22
N GLY A 1031 8.36 25.72 15.38
CA GLY A 1031 7.72 26.60 14.41
C GLY A 1031 6.98 27.77 15.08
N GLU A 1032 6.27 28.56 14.28
CA GLU A 1032 5.49 29.70 14.73
C GLU A 1032 4.17 29.82 13.95
N GLY A 1033 3.34 30.82 14.25
CA GLY A 1033 2.06 31.06 13.59
C GLY A 1033 1.02 30.00 13.93
N SER A 1034 0.03 29.82 13.05
CA SER A 1034 -1.05 28.86 13.32
C SER A 1034 -0.57 27.40 13.30
N GLN A 1035 0.52 27.11 12.57
CA GLN A 1035 1.10 25.78 12.45
C GLN A 1035 2.13 25.43 13.53
N ILE A 1036 2.25 26.25 14.58
CA ILE A 1036 3.07 25.96 15.76
C ILE A 1036 2.72 24.58 16.33
N CYS A 1037 3.74 23.85 16.81
CA CYS A 1037 3.60 22.50 17.36
C CYS A 1037 2.47 22.42 18.41
N PRO A 1038 1.50 21.48 18.28
CA PRO A 1038 0.49 21.21 19.31
C PRO A 1038 1.08 20.91 20.67
N GLY A 1039 2.18 20.14 20.68
CA GLY A 1039 2.78 19.57 21.88
C GLY A 1039 3.81 20.46 22.57
N ARG A 1040 3.98 21.74 22.17
CA ARG A 1040 4.98 22.64 22.77
C ARG A 1040 4.91 22.62 24.29
N ARG A 1041 3.72 22.87 24.85
CA ARG A 1041 3.53 22.94 26.30
C ARG A 1041 3.83 21.60 26.99
N LEU A 1042 3.38 20.50 26.41
CA LEU A 1042 3.68 19.16 26.90
C LEU A 1042 5.20 18.93 26.98
N SER A 1043 5.93 19.22 25.89
CA SER A 1043 7.38 19.03 25.84
C SER A 1043 8.14 19.90 26.86
N GLU A 1044 7.68 21.13 27.10
CA GLU A 1044 8.27 22.00 28.12
C GLU A 1044 8.07 21.44 29.54
N VAL A 1045 6.84 21.01 29.84
CA VAL A 1045 6.48 20.49 31.18
C VAL A 1045 7.18 19.18 31.46
N GLU A 1046 7.19 18.27 30.49
CA GLU A 1046 7.93 17.00 30.57
C GLU A 1046 9.42 17.26 30.79
N ALA A 1047 10.04 18.10 29.97
CA ALA A 1047 11.47 18.32 30.04
C ALA A 1047 11.90 18.96 31.38
N VAL A 1048 11.17 19.96 31.86
CA VAL A 1048 11.45 20.62 33.14
C VAL A 1048 11.27 19.66 34.31
N ALA A 1049 10.20 18.85 34.31
CA ALA A 1049 9.97 17.84 35.34
C ALA A 1049 11.10 16.82 35.39
N VAL A 1050 11.51 16.28 34.24
CA VAL A 1050 12.60 15.30 34.13
C VAL A 1050 13.91 15.91 34.62
N LEU A 1051 14.30 17.08 34.10
CA LEU A 1051 15.56 17.73 34.50
C LEU A 1051 15.57 18.05 36.01
N ALA A 1052 14.48 18.58 36.55
CA ALA A 1052 14.38 18.89 37.98
C ALA A 1052 14.51 17.64 38.86
N CYS A 1053 13.81 16.55 38.51
CA CYS A 1053 13.87 15.31 39.26
C CYS A 1053 15.25 14.65 39.15
N LEU A 1054 15.83 14.65 37.95
CA LEU A 1054 17.09 13.97 37.65
C LEU A 1054 18.29 14.58 38.38
N PHE A 1055 18.28 15.90 38.58
CA PHE A 1055 19.40 16.65 39.15
C PHE A 1055 19.15 17.14 40.59
N LYS A 1056 18.01 16.79 41.21
CA LYS A 1056 17.76 17.06 42.64
C LYS A 1056 18.76 16.35 43.54
N ALA A 1057 18.89 15.03 43.40
CA ALA A 1057 19.64 14.17 44.30
C ALA A 1057 20.90 13.57 43.66
N HIS A 1058 21.11 13.80 42.36
CA HIS A 1058 22.22 13.21 41.64
C HIS A 1058 23.02 14.25 40.86
N ARG A 1059 24.32 14.01 40.77
CA ARG A 1059 25.25 14.66 39.84
C ARG A 1059 25.69 13.67 38.79
N ARG A 1060 25.92 14.17 37.58
CA ARG A 1060 26.31 13.35 36.43
C ARG A 1060 27.60 13.86 35.86
N ARG A 1061 28.54 12.95 35.64
CA ARG A 1061 29.80 13.25 34.96
C ARG A 1061 30.09 12.22 33.89
N ILE A 1062 30.94 12.62 32.95
CA ILE A 1062 31.43 11.71 31.93
C ILE A 1062 32.45 10.76 32.57
N LYS A 1063 32.28 9.46 32.35
CA LYS A 1063 33.23 8.44 32.78
C LYS A 1063 34.49 8.53 31.93
N LYS A 1064 35.65 8.57 32.57
CA LYS A 1064 36.94 8.36 31.90
C LYS A 1064 37.05 6.88 31.45
N ASP A 1065 37.49 6.65 30.21
CA ASP A 1065 37.67 5.33 29.62
C ASP A 1065 38.89 4.59 30.22
N SER A 1066 39.84 5.33 30.80
CA SER A 1066 40.98 4.79 31.55
C SER A 1066 41.42 5.74 32.66
N ASP A 1067 42.07 5.22 33.71
CA ASP A 1067 42.52 6.00 34.87
C ASP A 1067 43.54 7.11 34.52
N GLY A 1068 44.17 7.02 33.33
CA GLY A 1068 45.12 8.01 32.80
C GLY A 1068 44.52 9.01 31.79
N GLU A 1069 43.21 9.01 31.52
CA GLU A 1069 42.60 9.93 30.56
C GLU A 1069 42.57 11.38 31.12
N SER A 1070 43.21 12.31 30.41
CA SER A 1070 43.12 13.74 30.71
C SER A 1070 41.69 14.26 30.49
N ASP A 1071 41.28 15.27 31.25
CA ASP A 1071 39.95 15.88 31.11
C ASP A 1071 39.73 16.41 29.68
N GLU A 1072 40.77 16.96 29.03
CA GLU A 1072 40.70 17.44 27.65
C GLU A 1072 40.37 16.32 26.64
N ALA A 1073 40.92 15.12 26.84
CA ALA A 1073 40.60 13.96 26.00
C ALA A 1073 39.14 13.50 26.19
N THR A 1074 38.64 13.55 27.43
CA THR A 1074 37.23 13.26 27.75
C THR A 1074 36.30 14.27 27.10
N TYR A 1075 36.64 15.57 27.16
CA TYR A 1075 35.88 16.63 26.50
C TYR A 1075 35.89 16.55 24.98
N ARG A 1076 37.01 16.15 24.36
CA ARG A 1076 37.07 15.92 22.91
C ARG A 1076 36.18 14.75 22.48
N ARG A 1077 36.13 13.68 23.29
CA ARG A 1077 35.22 12.54 23.04
C ARG A 1077 33.76 12.96 23.16
N PHE A 1078 33.44 13.75 24.17
CA PHE A 1078 32.13 14.36 24.34
C PHE A 1078 31.71 15.21 23.15
N ASP A 1079 32.54 16.18 22.75
CA ASP A 1079 32.24 17.11 21.66
C ASP A 1079 31.99 16.33 20.36
N LYS A 1080 32.82 15.31 20.09
CA LYS A 1080 32.63 14.40 18.95
C LYS A 1080 31.29 13.65 19.01
N CYS A 1081 30.87 13.20 20.18
CA CYS A 1081 29.59 12.49 20.35
C CYS A 1081 28.39 13.40 20.11
N VAL A 1082 28.39 14.60 20.69
CA VAL A 1082 27.26 15.54 20.62
C VAL A 1082 27.06 16.13 19.22
N VAL A 1083 28.13 16.26 18.43
CA VAL A 1083 28.03 16.69 17.02
C VAL A 1083 27.79 15.55 16.03
N ASP A 1084 27.97 14.28 16.43
CA ASP A 1084 27.68 13.11 15.59
C ASP A 1084 26.19 12.75 15.66
N VAL A 1085 25.41 13.52 14.91
CA VAL A 1085 23.96 13.45 14.85
C VAL A 1085 23.53 12.64 13.62
N ASP A 1086 22.57 11.74 13.81
CA ASP A 1086 21.87 11.06 12.73
C ASP A 1086 20.49 11.69 12.54
N LEU A 1087 20.09 11.81 11.27
CA LEU A 1087 18.80 12.33 10.88
C LEU A 1087 18.12 11.26 10.03
N VAL A 1088 17.36 10.35 10.65
CA VAL A 1088 16.60 9.30 9.93
C VAL A 1088 15.19 9.75 9.58
N MET A 1089 14.56 10.46 10.51
CA MET A 1089 13.27 11.13 10.39
C MET A 1089 13.25 12.28 11.38
N LEU A 1090 13.80 12.02 12.57
CA LEU A 1090 14.03 12.97 13.66
C LEU A 1090 15.53 13.05 13.96
N VAL A 1091 15.89 14.10 14.69
CA VAL A 1091 17.26 14.43 15.10
C VAL A 1091 17.60 13.59 16.32
N ARG A 1092 18.66 12.78 16.24
CA ARG A 1092 19.11 11.95 17.35
C ARG A 1092 20.63 11.82 17.37
N LEU A 1093 21.19 11.58 18.55
CA LEU A 1093 22.58 11.16 18.67
C LEU A 1093 22.78 9.83 17.94
N LYS A 1094 23.83 9.73 17.13
CA LYS A 1094 24.11 8.52 16.35
C LYS A 1094 24.64 7.39 17.22
N ASN A 1095 25.42 7.71 18.24
CA ASN A 1095 25.98 6.71 19.17
C ASN A 1095 26.21 7.32 20.57
N ALA A 1096 25.12 7.66 21.25
CA ALA A 1096 25.16 8.29 22.58
C ALA A 1096 25.95 7.47 23.60
N ASP A 1097 25.91 6.14 23.49
CA ASP A 1097 26.54 5.20 24.43
C ASP A 1097 28.09 5.18 24.33
N GLN A 1098 28.70 5.86 23.34
CA GLN A 1098 30.16 6.08 23.30
C GLN A 1098 30.65 6.93 24.48
N VAL A 1099 29.76 7.75 25.05
CA VAL A 1099 30.04 8.57 26.23
C VAL A 1099 29.27 7.96 27.38
N THR A 1100 29.98 7.24 28.24
CA THR A 1100 29.37 6.63 29.42
C THR A 1100 29.21 7.67 30.53
N LEU A 1101 28.03 7.75 31.13
CA LEU A 1101 27.77 8.62 32.28
C LEU A 1101 27.94 7.85 33.60
N VAL A 1102 28.55 8.51 34.58
CA VAL A 1102 28.55 8.10 35.99
C VAL A 1102 27.55 8.98 36.72
N CYS A 1103 26.78 8.36 37.61
CA CYS A 1103 25.82 9.03 38.49
C CYS A 1103 26.34 8.94 39.91
N GLU A 1104 26.50 10.10 40.55
CA GLU A 1104 26.94 10.24 41.93
C GLU A 1104 25.78 10.87 42.71
N GLU A 1105 25.56 10.45 43.96
CA GLU A 1105 24.62 11.14 44.84
C GLU A 1105 25.20 12.52 45.17
N ALA A 1106 24.35 13.54 45.11
CA ALA A 1106 24.69 14.96 45.20
C ALA A 1106 25.05 15.41 46.62
#